data_AF-A0A4U1FNC5-F1
#
_entry.id   AF-A0A4U1FNC5-F1
#
_cell.length_a   1.000
_cell.length_b   1.000
_cell.length_c   1.000
_cell.angle_alpha   90.00
_cell.angle_beta   90.00
_cell.angle_gamma   90.00
#
_symmetry.space_group_name_H-M   'P 1'
#
loop_
_entity.id
_entity.type
_entity.pdbx_description
1 polymer ?
#
loop_
_entity_poly.entity_id
_entity_poly.type
_entity_poly.pdbx_seq_one_letter_code
_entity_poly.pdbx_strand_id
1 'polypeptide(L)'
;MSLTRAERTIIVSMWGKISTQADIIGTEALERLFSSYPQTKTYFPHFDLHAGSAQLRAHGSKVVAAVGDAVKSIDNVAGALSKLSELHAYVLRVDPVNFKLLSHCLLVTVASHFPADFTADAHAAWDKFLSIVSRVLTENAQERAQVAQVWDLIAGHEAPFGAELLLRLFTVYPSTKTYFKHLGDRPDEVQLLSHGQRVLEAVGVAVRHMDNLRAALSPLADLHAHVLRVDPTNFPLLIQCFQVVLASHLQGEFTVEMQVVWDKFLTGLATQREPTMVLSPADKTNVKGTWAKIGNHSAEYGAEALERMFISFPSTKTYFSHFDLGHGSAQIKGHGKKVADALTKAVGHIDNLPDALSELSDLHAHKLRVDPVNFKLLSHCLLVTLALHLPADFTPSVHASLDKFLASTQREPTMVLSPADKTNVKGTWAKIGNHSAEYGAEALERMFISFPSTKTYFSHFDLGHGSAQIKGHGKKVADALTKAVGHIDNLPDALSELSDLHAHKLRVDPVNFKLLSHCLLVTLALHLPADFTPSVHASLDKFLASVSTVLTSKYPRGRAGSTMVLEAADRAAVRALWLKLGSNVGIYTTEALERCAQAPGSPAFSPLGKASSFLPSLTRRSSCRTFLAFPSTKTYFLHLDLSPGSAQVRAHGQKVADALTLAVDHLEDLPSALSALRELHAHKLRVDPVNFQLLVHCLLVTLARHYPGDFSPSLQASLNKFLSHVISALAPNCH
;
A
#
# COMPACT_ATOMS: atom_id res chain seq x y z
N MET A 1 4.72 -3.87 -20.83
CA MET A 1 5.60 -3.01 -21.69
C MET A 1 6.67 -3.88 -22.35
N SER A 2 6.81 -3.87 -23.68
CA SER A 2 7.88 -4.57 -24.41
C SER A 2 8.91 -3.59 -24.97
N LEU A 3 10.17 -4.03 -25.10
CA LEU A 3 11.26 -3.24 -25.69
C LEU A 3 11.21 -3.30 -27.22
N THR A 4 11.38 -2.16 -27.88
CA THR A 4 11.53 -2.07 -29.34
C THR A 4 12.90 -2.55 -29.78
N ARG A 5 13.07 -2.82 -31.09
CA ARG A 5 14.37 -3.21 -31.66
C ARG A 5 15.45 -2.14 -31.41
N ALA A 6 15.10 -0.86 -31.58
CA ALA A 6 16.01 0.25 -31.35
C ALA A 6 16.44 0.33 -29.87
N GLU A 7 15.48 0.23 -28.95
CA GLU A 7 15.76 0.22 -27.50
C GLU A 7 16.71 -0.94 -27.14
N ARG A 8 16.47 -2.16 -27.67
CA ARG A 8 17.36 -3.32 -27.44
C ARG A 8 18.78 -3.07 -27.94
N THR A 9 18.93 -2.50 -29.13
CA THR A 9 20.25 -2.16 -29.68
C THR A 9 20.99 -1.17 -28.78
N ILE A 10 20.30 -0.13 -28.30
CA ILE A 10 20.87 0.86 -27.38
C ILE A 10 21.29 0.22 -26.06
N ILE A 11 20.43 -0.62 -25.47
CA ILE A 11 20.72 -1.32 -24.20
C ILE A 11 21.95 -2.21 -24.34
N VAL A 12 22.02 -3.04 -25.39
CA VAL A 12 23.15 -3.95 -25.63
C VAL A 12 24.45 -3.17 -25.89
N SER A 13 24.38 -2.08 -26.67
CA SER A 13 25.54 -1.23 -26.96
C SER A 13 26.12 -0.59 -25.70
N MET A 14 25.26 0.04 -24.89
CA MET A 14 25.64 0.63 -23.61
C MET A 14 26.15 -0.42 -22.62
N TRP A 15 25.55 -1.60 -22.58
CA TRP A 15 26.00 -2.69 -21.72
C TRP A 15 27.44 -3.13 -22.03
N GLY A 16 27.84 -3.10 -23.30
CA GLY A 16 29.23 -3.34 -23.71
C GLY A 16 30.23 -2.42 -23.00
N LYS A 17 29.83 -1.18 -22.66
CA LYS A 17 30.63 -0.21 -21.91
C LYS A 17 30.46 -0.36 -20.40
N ILE A 18 29.22 -0.54 -19.91
CA ILE A 18 28.92 -0.72 -18.47
C ILE A 18 29.64 -1.95 -17.91
N SER A 19 29.67 -3.05 -18.66
CA SER A 19 30.26 -4.31 -18.20
C SER A 19 31.76 -4.25 -17.91
N THR A 20 32.50 -3.29 -18.47
CA THR A 20 33.94 -3.11 -18.20
C THR A 20 34.21 -2.39 -16.88
N GLN A 21 33.18 -1.79 -16.26
CA GLN A 21 33.25 -1.05 -15.00
C GLN A 21 32.19 -1.53 -14.00
N ALA A 22 31.82 -2.81 -14.08
CA ALA A 22 30.68 -3.37 -13.34
C ALA A 22 30.82 -3.25 -11.81
N ASP A 23 32.02 -3.40 -11.28
CA ASP A 23 32.30 -3.24 -9.86
C ASP A 23 32.16 -1.77 -9.41
N ILE A 24 32.73 -0.83 -10.14
CA ILE A 24 32.66 0.61 -9.84
C ILE A 24 31.20 1.08 -9.90
N ILE A 25 30.51 0.80 -11.01
CA ILE A 25 29.12 1.22 -11.24
C ILE A 25 28.20 0.61 -10.18
N GLY A 26 28.37 -0.68 -9.87
CA GLY A 26 27.55 -1.37 -8.89
C GLY A 26 27.77 -0.85 -7.47
N THR A 27 29.02 -0.59 -7.10
CA THR A 27 29.37 -0.01 -5.79
C THR A 27 28.75 1.36 -5.63
N GLU A 28 28.96 2.25 -6.61
CA GLU A 28 28.50 3.62 -6.54
C GLU A 28 26.98 3.73 -6.59
N ALA A 29 26.30 2.86 -7.37
CA ALA A 29 24.84 2.79 -7.37
C ALA A 29 24.28 2.43 -5.97
N LEU A 30 24.93 1.50 -5.25
CA LEU A 30 24.56 1.17 -3.87
C LEU A 30 24.90 2.30 -2.89
N GLU A 31 26.05 2.97 -3.04
CA GLU A 31 26.39 4.16 -2.23
C GLU A 31 25.35 5.28 -2.40
N ARG A 32 24.89 5.52 -3.63
CA ARG A 32 23.79 6.44 -3.95
C ARG A 32 22.47 6.01 -3.33
N LEU A 33 22.13 4.72 -3.41
CA LEU A 33 20.92 4.14 -2.79
C LEU A 33 20.93 4.37 -1.29
N PHE A 34 22.02 4.02 -0.61
CA PHE A 34 22.16 4.14 0.83
C PHE A 34 22.26 5.58 1.34
N SER A 35 22.70 6.51 0.50
CA SER A 35 22.75 7.93 0.83
C SER A 35 21.40 8.61 0.64
N SER A 36 20.71 8.32 -0.46
CA SER A 36 19.43 8.95 -0.85
C SER A 36 18.24 8.31 -0.14
N TYR A 37 18.32 7.00 0.12
CA TYR A 37 17.27 6.18 0.71
C TYR A 37 17.82 5.35 1.88
N PRO A 38 18.17 5.96 3.03
CA PRO A 38 18.81 5.29 4.15
C PRO A 38 18.04 4.09 4.73
N GLN A 39 16.71 4.05 4.56
CA GLN A 39 15.86 2.93 4.95
C GLN A 39 16.27 1.61 4.29
N THR A 40 16.91 1.66 3.11
CA THR A 40 17.40 0.46 2.41
C THR A 40 18.56 -0.23 3.13
N LYS A 41 19.23 0.44 4.08
CA LYS A 41 20.34 -0.14 4.87
C LYS A 41 19.87 -1.25 5.81
N THR A 42 18.58 -1.30 6.16
CA THR A 42 18.03 -2.29 7.10
C THR A 42 18.15 -3.72 6.59
N TYR A 43 18.21 -3.92 5.27
CA TYR A 43 18.44 -5.22 4.63
C TYR A 43 19.88 -5.73 4.75
N PHE A 44 20.79 -4.91 5.28
CA PHE A 44 22.23 -5.15 5.32
C PHE A 44 22.83 -5.00 6.73
N PRO A 45 22.23 -5.60 7.80
CA PRO A 45 22.64 -5.35 9.19
C PRO A 45 24.04 -5.89 9.53
N HIS A 46 24.57 -6.80 8.71
CA HIS A 46 25.89 -7.43 8.88
C HIS A 46 26.91 -7.01 7.82
N PHE A 47 26.56 -6.04 6.98
CA PHE A 47 27.48 -5.51 5.99
C PHE A 47 28.16 -4.26 6.51
N ASP A 48 29.43 -4.15 6.17
CA ASP A 48 30.12 -2.89 6.16
C ASP A 48 29.70 -2.07 4.93
N LEU A 49 28.91 -1.03 5.19
CA LEU A 49 28.33 -0.15 4.19
C LEU A 49 29.11 1.17 4.03
N HIS A 50 30.32 1.27 4.57
CA HIS A 50 31.13 2.46 4.35
C HIS A 50 31.52 2.59 2.86
N ALA A 51 31.72 3.83 2.41
CA ALA A 51 32.15 4.10 1.04
C ALA A 51 33.47 3.37 0.72
N GLY A 52 33.54 2.66 -0.39
CA GLY A 52 34.72 1.87 -0.79
C GLY A 52 34.93 0.54 -0.06
N SER A 53 34.00 0.10 0.80
CA SER A 53 34.08 -1.22 1.46
C SER A 53 34.18 -2.37 0.46
N ALA A 54 35.00 -3.38 0.78
CA ALA A 54 35.13 -4.58 -0.06
C ALA A 54 33.82 -5.37 -0.13
N GLN A 55 33.03 -5.39 0.95
CA GLN A 55 31.73 -6.06 0.98
C GLN A 55 30.71 -5.35 0.09
N LEU A 56 30.69 -4.01 0.14
CA LEU A 56 29.87 -3.19 -0.72
C LEU A 56 30.25 -3.37 -2.19
N ARG A 57 31.55 -3.39 -2.51
CA ARG A 57 32.05 -3.63 -3.87
C ARG A 57 31.64 -5.00 -4.40
N ALA A 58 31.83 -6.05 -3.60
CA ALA A 58 31.44 -7.40 -3.97
C ALA A 58 29.93 -7.53 -4.19
N HIS A 59 29.10 -6.84 -3.39
CA HIS A 59 27.65 -6.84 -3.60
C HIS A 59 27.25 -6.03 -4.84
N GLY A 60 27.87 -4.87 -5.05
CA GLY A 60 27.69 -4.04 -6.24
C GLY A 60 27.96 -4.82 -7.52
N SER A 61 29.07 -5.58 -7.58
CA SER A 61 29.37 -6.45 -8.71
C SER A 61 28.29 -7.51 -8.94
N LYS A 62 27.70 -8.09 -7.89
CA LYS A 62 26.59 -9.06 -8.02
C LYS A 62 25.33 -8.41 -8.59
N VAL A 63 24.99 -7.20 -8.15
CA VAL A 63 23.86 -6.43 -8.66
C VAL A 63 24.04 -6.17 -10.16
N VAL A 64 25.19 -5.66 -10.58
CA VAL A 64 25.45 -5.36 -12.00
C VAL A 64 25.56 -6.64 -12.83
N ALA A 65 26.10 -7.73 -12.28
CA ALA A 65 26.09 -9.03 -12.95
C ALA A 65 24.67 -9.54 -13.24
N ALA A 66 23.74 -9.40 -12.29
CA ALA A 66 22.34 -9.76 -12.49
C ALA A 66 21.67 -8.89 -13.57
N VAL A 67 21.95 -7.58 -13.59
CA VAL A 67 21.53 -6.69 -14.70
C VAL A 67 22.10 -7.18 -16.02
N GLY A 68 23.36 -7.61 -16.04
CA GLY A 68 24.01 -8.18 -17.22
C GLY A 68 23.37 -9.46 -17.73
N ASP A 69 22.96 -10.35 -16.84
CA ASP A 69 22.24 -11.57 -17.22
C ASP A 69 20.87 -11.24 -17.80
N ALA A 70 20.17 -10.23 -17.27
CA ALA A 70 18.97 -9.70 -17.87
C ALA A 70 19.21 -9.09 -19.27
N VAL A 71 20.33 -8.39 -19.49
CA VAL A 71 20.69 -7.87 -20.83
C VAL A 71 20.99 -9.00 -21.81
N LYS A 72 21.75 -10.03 -21.41
CA LYS A 72 22.04 -11.19 -22.26
C LYS A 72 20.77 -11.96 -22.64
N SER A 73 19.78 -11.97 -21.76
CA SER A 73 18.47 -12.61 -21.95
C SER A 73 17.36 -11.57 -22.11
N ILE A 74 17.60 -10.51 -22.90
CA ILE A 74 16.67 -9.37 -23.03
C ILE A 74 15.26 -9.76 -23.52
N ASP A 75 15.14 -10.88 -24.25
CA ASP A 75 13.86 -11.44 -24.70
C ASP A 75 13.19 -12.37 -23.66
N ASN A 76 13.92 -12.78 -22.61
CA ASN A 76 13.42 -13.65 -21.53
C ASN A 76 14.00 -13.25 -20.15
N VAL A 77 13.84 -11.98 -19.77
CA VAL A 77 14.32 -11.45 -18.49
C VAL A 77 13.73 -12.21 -17.30
N ALA A 78 12.45 -12.60 -17.38
CA ALA A 78 11.76 -13.35 -16.34
C ALA A 78 12.40 -14.73 -16.08
N GLY A 79 12.74 -15.48 -17.15
CA GLY A 79 13.44 -16.75 -17.02
C GLY A 79 14.83 -16.55 -16.40
N ALA A 80 15.59 -15.57 -16.89
CA ALA A 80 16.95 -15.31 -16.43
C ALA A 80 17.03 -14.92 -14.94
N LEU A 81 16.07 -14.15 -14.44
CA LEU A 81 16.07 -13.65 -13.06
C LEU A 81 15.18 -14.45 -12.09
N SER A 82 14.58 -15.55 -12.53
CA SER A 82 13.63 -16.35 -11.74
C SER A 82 14.12 -16.70 -10.33
N LYS A 83 15.31 -17.30 -10.22
CA LYS A 83 15.93 -17.64 -8.92
C LYS A 83 16.21 -16.41 -8.05
N LEU A 84 16.56 -15.28 -8.66
CA LEU A 84 16.85 -14.05 -7.92
C LEU A 84 15.56 -13.41 -7.41
N SER A 85 14.50 -13.42 -8.21
CA SER A 85 13.16 -12.98 -7.81
C SER A 85 12.66 -13.81 -6.60
N GLU A 86 12.78 -15.14 -6.64
CA GLU A 86 12.44 -16.01 -5.51
C GLU A 86 13.24 -15.69 -4.23
N LEU A 87 14.56 -15.52 -4.37
CA LEU A 87 15.44 -15.16 -3.26
C LEU A 87 14.99 -13.83 -2.62
N HIS A 88 14.76 -12.80 -3.44
CA HIS A 88 14.38 -11.48 -2.95
C HIS A 88 12.98 -11.44 -2.35
N ALA A 89 12.02 -12.17 -2.92
CA ALA A 89 10.64 -12.18 -2.45
C ALA A 89 10.47 -12.99 -1.16
N TYR A 90 11.06 -14.19 -1.08
CA TYR A 90 10.71 -15.14 -0.02
C TYR A 90 11.75 -15.26 1.08
N VAL A 91 13.03 -15.21 0.71
CA VAL A 91 14.14 -15.40 1.65
C VAL A 91 14.54 -14.06 2.25
N LEU A 92 14.85 -13.08 1.40
CA LEU A 92 15.31 -11.76 1.82
C LEU A 92 14.16 -10.79 2.12
N ARG A 93 12.98 -11.04 1.53
CA ARG A 93 11.74 -10.24 1.72
C ARG A 93 11.97 -8.75 1.51
N VAL A 94 12.66 -8.42 0.42
CA VAL A 94 12.95 -7.02 0.06
C VAL A 94 11.67 -6.34 -0.41
N ASP A 95 11.37 -5.15 0.14
CA ASP A 95 10.19 -4.40 -0.30
C ASP A 95 10.31 -4.04 -1.79
N PRO A 96 9.27 -4.31 -2.61
CA PRO A 96 9.24 -4.01 -4.03
C PRO A 96 9.66 -2.59 -4.42
N VAL A 97 9.39 -1.59 -3.57
CA VAL A 97 9.73 -0.20 -3.88
C VAL A 97 11.24 0.00 -4.04
N ASN A 98 12.06 -0.79 -3.33
CA ASN A 98 13.51 -0.61 -3.29
C ASN A 98 14.20 -0.92 -4.63
N PHE A 99 13.62 -1.80 -5.47
CA PHE A 99 14.16 -2.07 -6.80
C PHE A 99 14.04 -0.86 -7.74
N LYS A 100 12.96 -0.08 -7.60
CA LYS A 100 12.79 1.17 -8.34
C LYS A 100 13.77 2.24 -7.86
N LEU A 101 14.01 2.32 -6.54
CA LEU A 101 15.01 3.22 -5.96
C LEU A 101 16.43 2.87 -6.45
N LEU A 102 16.78 1.58 -6.46
CA LEU A 102 18.05 1.11 -7.00
C LEU A 102 18.19 1.40 -8.51
N SER A 103 17.11 1.21 -9.28
CA SER A 103 17.09 1.54 -10.70
C SER A 103 17.36 3.03 -10.95
N HIS A 104 16.75 3.91 -10.15
CA HIS A 104 17.01 5.35 -10.18
C HIS A 104 18.50 5.65 -9.92
N CYS A 105 19.06 5.11 -8.85
CA CYS A 105 20.47 5.29 -8.53
C CYS A 105 21.40 4.75 -9.62
N LEU A 106 21.07 3.63 -10.25
CA LEU A 106 21.85 3.03 -11.31
C LEU A 106 21.85 3.90 -12.58
N LEU A 107 20.70 4.46 -12.99
CA LEU A 107 20.62 5.39 -14.13
C LEU A 107 21.50 6.62 -13.92
N VAL A 108 21.48 7.18 -12.71
CA VAL A 108 22.31 8.34 -12.34
C VAL A 108 23.80 8.00 -12.33
N THR A 109 24.18 6.81 -11.83
CA THR A 109 25.58 6.34 -11.91
C THR A 109 26.02 6.17 -13.36
N VAL A 110 25.22 5.51 -14.19
CA VAL A 110 25.54 5.31 -15.61
C VAL A 110 25.67 6.64 -16.34
N ALA A 111 24.80 7.61 -16.06
CA ALA A 111 24.90 8.97 -16.58
C ALA A 111 26.23 9.63 -16.20
N SER A 112 26.64 9.55 -14.93
CA SER A 112 27.90 10.15 -14.45
C SER A 112 29.15 9.52 -15.10
N HIS A 113 29.12 8.22 -15.37
CA HIS A 113 30.27 7.49 -15.92
C HIS A 113 30.36 7.52 -17.45
N PHE A 114 29.24 7.74 -18.15
CA PHE A 114 29.18 7.72 -19.61
C PHE A 114 28.46 8.94 -20.20
N PRO A 115 28.87 10.18 -19.87
CA PRO A 115 28.13 11.38 -20.24
C PRO A 115 28.01 11.59 -21.76
N ALA A 116 29.02 11.18 -22.52
CA ALA A 116 29.01 11.29 -23.98
C ALA A 116 28.06 10.27 -24.66
N ASP A 117 27.74 9.16 -23.99
CA ASP A 117 26.98 8.05 -24.56
C ASP A 117 25.54 7.97 -24.05
N PHE A 118 25.27 8.53 -22.86
CA PHE A 118 23.97 8.44 -22.20
C PHE A 118 23.00 9.53 -22.69
N THR A 119 22.68 9.44 -23.99
CA THR A 119 21.70 10.31 -24.67
C THR A 119 20.29 10.20 -24.06
N ALA A 120 19.36 11.06 -24.46
CA ALA A 120 17.98 10.99 -23.99
C ALA A 120 17.28 9.66 -24.38
N ASP A 121 17.55 9.14 -25.58
CA ASP A 121 17.07 7.83 -26.01
C ASP A 121 17.71 6.68 -25.21
N ALA A 122 19.00 6.78 -24.88
CA ALA A 122 19.67 5.82 -24.02
C ALA A 122 19.09 5.82 -22.60
N HIS A 123 18.82 6.99 -22.04
CA HIS A 123 18.14 7.12 -20.76
C HIS A 123 16.75 6.46 -20.81
N ALA A 124 15.93 6.76 -21.80
CA ALA A 124 14.59 6.18 -21.93
C ALA A 124 14.62 4.66 -22.11
N ALA A 125 15.52 4.14 -22.94
CA ALA A 125 15.66 2.70 -23.16
C ALA A 125 16.11 1.97 -21.89
N TRP A 126 17.09 2.53 -21.16
CA TRP A 126 17.57 1.94 -19.91
C TRP A 126 16.57 2.06 -18.76
N ASP A 127 15.85 3.18 -18.63
CA ASP A 127 14.78 3.33 -17.63
C ASP A 127 13.69 2.28 -17.84
N LYS A 128 13.23 2.13 -19.09
CA LYS A 128 12.25 1.12 -19.46
C LYS A 128 12.74 -0.30 -19.20
N PHE A 129 13.99 -0.61 -19.53
CA PHE A 129 14.60 -1.91 -19.25
C PHE A 129 14.71 -2.19 -17.75
N LEU A 130 15.19 -1.25 -16.94
CA LEU A 130 15.30 -1.40 -15.50
C LEU A 130 13.92 -1.45 -14.82
N SER A 131 12.90 -0.80 -15.38
CA SER A 131 11.51 -0.98 -14.97
C SER A 131 11.02 -2.41 -15.24
N ILE A 132 11.44 -3.05 -16.34
CA ILE A 132 11.14 -4.46 -16.61
C ILE A 132 11.86 -5.37 -15.62
N VAL A 133 13.16 -5.11 -15.36
CA VAL A 133 13.95 -5.87 -14.37
C VAL A 133 13.34 -5.75 -12.97
N SER A 134 13.07 -4.53 -12.51
CA SER A 134 12.41 -4.28 -11.22
C SER A 134 11.07 -5.00 -11.16
N ARG A 135 10.24 -4.87 -12.20
CA ARG A 135 8.96 -5.57 -12.28
C ARG A 135 9.14 -7.08 -12.11
N VAL A 136 10.06 -7.71 -12.85
CA VAL A 136 10.36 -9.15 -12.74
C VAL A 136 10.82 -9.55 -11.33
N LEU A 137 11.66 -8.74 -10.69
CA LEU A 137 12.13 -9.00 -9.32
C LEU A 137 11.04 -8.81 -8.25
N THR A 138 10.06 -7.95 -8.51
CA THR A 138 8.89 -7.75 -7.64
C THR A 138 7.76 -8.72 -7.92
N GLU A 139 7.74 -9.28 -9.12
CA GLU A 139 6.67 -10.12 -9.60
C GLU A 139 6.86 -11.55 -9.16
N ASN A 140 5.97 -12.00 -8.29
CA ASN A 140 5.95 -13.36 -7.85
C ASN A 140 5.31 -14.25 -8.94
N ALA A 141 6.13 -15.04 -9.64
CA ALA A 141 5.66 -15.95 -10.69
C ALA A 141 4.62 -16.96 -10.19
N GLN A 142 4.69 -17.34 -8.91
CA GLN A 142 3.72 -18.20 -8.26
C GLN A 142 2.40 -17.48 -8.00
N GLU A 143 2.44 -16.20 -7.59
CA GLU A 143 1.21 -15.40 -7.45
C GLU A 143 0.50 -15.28 -8.80
N ARG A 144 1.22 -14.97 -9.89
CA ARG A 144 0.61 -14.94 -11.22
C ARG A 144 0.01 -16.27 -11.64
N ALA A 145 0.73 -17.37 -11.38
CA ALA A 145 0.21 -18.71 -11.69
C ALA A 145 -1.08 -18.98 -10.91
N GLN A 146 -1.16 -18.54 -9.65
CA GLN A 146 -2.36 -18.67 -8.83
C GLN A 146 -3.50 -17.74 -9.29
N VAL A 147 -3.22 -16.49 -9.67
CA VAL A 147 -4.22 -15.60 -10.31
C VAL A 147 -4.76 -16.23 -11.59
N ALA A 148 -3.87 -16.74 -12.45
CA ALA A 148 -4.24 -17.40 -13.69
C ALA A 148 -5.06 -18.66 -13.42
N GLN A 149 -4.69 -19.49 -12.45
CA GLN A 149 -5.45 -20.68 -12.06
C GLN A 149 -6.86 -20.32 -11.57
N VAL A 150 -7.02 -19.28 -10.75
CA VAL A 150 -8.36 -18.81 -10.32
C VAL A 150 -9.18 -18.38 -11.52
N TRP A 151 -8.58 -17.67 -12.47
CA TRP A 151 -9.26 -17.27 -13.70
C TRP A 151 -9.64 -18.46 -14.58
N ASP A 152 -8.76 -19.46 -14.74
CA ASP A 152 -9.02 -20.66 -15.53
C ASP A 152 -10.22 -21.47 -14.98
N LEU A 153 -10.46 -21.42 -13.67
CA LEU A 153 -11.62 -22.06 -13.04
C LEU A 153 -12.96 -21.38 -13.37
N ILE A 154 -12.96 -20.10 -13.73
CA ILE A 154 -14.18 -19.34 -14.05
C ILE A 154 -14.30 -18.94 -15.52
N ALA A 155 -13.22 -19.07 -16.29
CA ALA A 155 -13.18 -18.74 -17.71
C ALA A 155 -14.26 -19.52 -18.48
N GLY A 156 -14.92 -18.86 -19.43
CA GLY A 156 -16.06 -19.40 -20.16
C GLY A 156 -17.40 -19.32 -19.41
N HIS A 157 -17.41 -18.85 -18.17
CA HIS A 157 -18.63 -18.63 -17.36
C HIS A 157 -18.75 -17.17 -16.90
N GLU A 158 -18.19 -16.23 -17.65
CA GLU A 158 -18.11 -14.81 -17.28
C GLU A 158 -19.49 -14.17 -17.06
N ALA A 159 -20.46 -14.50 -17.92
CA ALA A 159 -21.82 -13.97 -17.82
C ALA A 159 -22.54 -14.37 -16.52
N PRO A 160 -22.67 -15.67 -16.16
CA PRO A 160 -23.34 -16.07 -14.93
C PRO A 160 -22.59 -15.62 -13.67
N PHE A 161 -21.25 -15.73 -13.62
CA PHE A 161 -20.46 -15.24 -12.48
C PHE A 161 -20.59 -13.72 -12.32
N GLY A 162 -20.57 -12.98 -13.42
CA GLY A 162 -20.72 -11.52 -13.41
C GLY A 162 -22.13 -11.07 -13.04
N ALA A 163 -23.17 -11.76 -13.50
CA ALA A 163 -24.55 -11.47 -13.14
C ALA A 163 -24.77 -11.67 -11.64
N GLU A 164 -24.27 -12.79 -11.08
CA GLU A 164 -24.35 -13.05 -9.65
C GLU A 164 -23.55 -12.04 -8.84
N LEU A 165 -22.35 -11.66 -9.30
CA LEU A 165 -21.54 -10.62 -8.68
C LEU A 165 -22.30 -9.29 -8.58
N LEU A 166 -22.92 -8.84 -9.68
CA LEU A 166 -23.70 -7.61 -9.71
C LEU A 166 -24.97 -7.70 -8.86
N LEU A 167 -25.70 -8.81 -8.96
CA LEU A 167 -26.89 -9.04 -8.15
C LEU A 167 -26.56 -9.00 -6.65
N ARG A 168 -25.44 -9.61 -6.26
CA ARG A 168 -24.94 -9.62 -4.89
C ARG A 168 -24.49 -8.23 -4.45
N LEU A 169 -23.75 -7.50 -5.28
CA LEU A 169 -23.35 -6.11 -5.02
C LEU A 169 -24.57 -5.21 -4.77
N PHE A 170 -25.59 -5.31 -5.60
CA PHE A 170 -26.81 -4.51 -5.51
C PHE A 170 -27.72 -4.87 -4.34
N THR A 171 -27.64 -6.12 -3.88
CA THR A 171 -28.42 -6.60 -2.74
C THR A 171 -27.73 -6.24 -1.43
N VAL A 172 -26.42 -6.47 -1.33
CA VAL A 172 -25.65 -6.27 -0.10
C VAL A 172 -25.28 -4.80 0.09
N TYR A 173 -25.01 -4.07 -1.00
CA TYR A 173 -24.60 -2.67 -1.00
C TYR A 173 -25.47 -1.82 -1.95
N PRO A 174 -26.75 -1.56 -1.62
CA PRO A 174 -27.69 -0.92 -2.53
C PRO A 174 -27.29 0.47 -3.03
N SER A 175 -26.47 1.21 -2.27
CA SER A 175 -25.92 2.52 -2.67
C SER A 175 -25.11 2.45 -3.96
N THR A 176 -24.50 1.30 -4.27
CA THR A 176 -23.72 1.08 -5.50
C THR A 176 -24.57 1.17 -6.77
N LYS A 177 -25.89 0.91 -6.69
CA LYS A 177 -26.82 1.01 -7.84
C LYS A 177 -26.82 2.39 -8.50
N THR A 178 -26.46 3.43 -7.74
CA THR A 178 -26.37 4.82 -8.26
C THR A 178 -25.39 4.96 -9.43
N TYR A 179 -24.41 4.05 -9.56
CA TYR A 179 -23.44 4.01 -10.65
C TYR A 179 -23.89 3.19 -11.87
N PHE A 180 -25.03 2.49 -11.78
CA PHE A 180 -25.54 1.58 -12.81
C PHE A 180 -26.91 2.00 -13.35
N LYS A 181 -27.14 3.31 -13.48
CA LYS A 181 -28.45 3.87 -13.90
C LYS A 181 -28.96 3.31 -15.24
N HIS A 182 -28.05 2.91 -16.14
CA HIS A 182 -28.40 2.31 -17.43
C HIS A 182 -29.07 0.93 -17.32
N LEU A 183 -28.97 0.26 -16.16
CA LEU A 183 -29.64 -1.01 -15.89
C LEU A 183 -31.03 -0.84 -15.27
N GLY A 184 -31.44 0.39 -14.95
CA GLY A 184 -32.72 0.68 -14.28
C GLY A 184 -32.76 0.27 -12.79
N ASP A 185 -33.88 0.54 -12.13
CA ASP A 185 -34.04 0.30 -10.68
C ASP A 185 -34.12 -1.19 -10.30
N ARG A 186 -34.61 -2.00 -11.25
CA ARG A 186 -34.78 -3.46 -11.15
C ARG A 186 -34.23 -4.12 -12.41
N PRO A 187 -32.91 -4.34 -12.49
CA PRO A 187 -32.31 -4.96 -13.65
C PRO A 187 -32.83 -6.38 -13.84
N ASP A 188 -33.20 -6.72 -15.06
CA ASP A 188 -33.60 -8.08 -15.42
C ASP A 188 -32.38 -8.99 -15.60
N GLU A 189 -32.64 -10.30 -15.74
CA GLU A 189 -31.60 -11.32 -15.88
C GLU A 189 -30.70 -11.09 -17.11
N VAL A 190 -31.27 -10.64 -18.23
CA VAL A 190 -30.52 -10.38 -19.46
C VAL A 190 -29.56 -9.21 -19.29
N GLN A 191 -30.02 -8.15 -18.61
CA GLN A 191 -29.21 -6.98 -18.29
C GLN A 191 -28.06 -7.33 -17.34
N LEU A 192 -28.33 -8.14 -16.31
CA LEU A 192 -27.31 -8.60 -15.36
C LEU A 192 -26.27 -9.51 -16.03
N LEU A 193 -26.69 -10.45 -16.89
CA LEU A 193 -25.80 -11.31 -17.65
C LEU A 193 -24.91 -10.50 -18.60
N SER A 194 -25.50 -9.59 -19.37
CA SER A 194 -24.76 -8.77 -20.33
C SER A 194 -23.75 -7.84 -19.63
N HIS A 195 -24.16 -7.15 -18.57
CA HIS A 195 -23.27 -6.23 -17.87
C HIS A 195 -22.23 -7.00 -17.05
N GLY A 196 -22.64 -8.08 -16.40
CA GLY A 196 -21.77 -8.97 -15.64
C GLY A 196 -20.66 -9.55 -16.49
N GLN A 197 -20.99 -10.04 -17.69
CA GLN A 197 -20.01 -10.52 -18.66
C GLN A 197 -18.94 -9.46 -18.95
N ARG A 198 -19.34 -8.21 -19.21
CA ARG A 198 -18.39 -7.11 -19.49
C ARG A 198 -17.47 -6.81 -18.31
N VAL A 199 -17.99 -6.87 -17.09
CA VAL A 199 -17.18 -6.70 -15.87
C VAL A 199 -16.14 -7.82 -15.76
N LEU A 200 -16.54 -9.07 -15.97
CA LEU A 200 -15.65 -10.23 -15.87
C LEU A 200 -14.65 -10.27 -17.03
N GLU A 201 -15.05 -9.94 -18.25
CA GLU A 201 -14.14 -9.81 -19.40
C GLU A 201 -13.03 -8.78 -19.14
N ALA A 202 -13.36 -7.65 -18.49
CA ALA A 202 -12.36 -6.66 -18.09
C ALA A 202 -11.37 -7.22 -17.05
N VAL A 203 -11.84 -8.04 -16.10
CA VAL A 203 -10.99 -8.77 -15.16
C VAL A 203 -10.13 -9.78 -15.90
N GLY A 204 -10.66 -10.51 -16.87
CA GLY A 204 -9.90 -11.43 -17.71
C GLY A 204 -8.83 -10.75 -18.56
N VAL A 205 -9.10 -9.55 -19.08
CA VAL A 205 -8.09 -8.69 -19.71
C VAL A 205 -6.99 -8.32 -18.71
N ALA A 206 -7.34 -7.97 -17.47
CA ALA A 206 -6.37 -7.71 -16.42
C ALA A 206 -5.51 -8.95 -16.11
N VAL A 207 -6.11 -10.14 -16.01
CA VAL A 207 -5.39 -11.41 -15.77
C VAL A 207 -4.42 -11.71 -16.92
N ARG A 208 -4.85 -11.56 -18.18
CA ARG A 208 -3.99 -11.78 -19.36
C ARG A 208 -2.84 -10.78 -19.48
N HIS A 209 -3.00 -9.59 -18.92
CA HIS A 209 -2.03 -8.50 -19.00
C HIS A 209 -1.52 -8.07 -17.62
N MET A 210 -1.31 -9.02 -16.72
CA MET A 210 -0.75 -8.78 -15.38
C MET A 210 0.60 -8.02 -15.42
N ASP A 211 1.36 -8.16 -16.51
CA ASP A 211 2.63 -7.48 -16.78
C ASP A 211 2.47 -6.02 -17.26
N ASN A 212 1.25 -5.60 -17.59
CA ASN A 212 0.96 -4.30 -18.21
C ASN A 212 -0.41 -3.73 -17.82
N LEU A 213 -0.86 -4.00 -16.58
CA LEU A 213 -2.21 -3.66 -16.08
C LEU A 213 -2.60 -2.21 -16.32
N ARG A 214 -1.69 -1.26 -16.04
CA ARG A 214 -1.94 0.18 -16.22
C ARG A 214 -2.34 0.52 -17.66
N ALA A 215 -1.62 -0.02 -18.64
CA ALA A 215 -1.93 0.24 -20.04
C ALA A 215 -3.19 -0.53 -20.49
N ALA A 216 -3.31 -1.79 -20.08
CA ALA A 216 -4.46 -2.64 -20.42
C ALA A 216 -5.79 -2.08 -19.89
N LEU A 217 -5.76 -1.44 -18.72
CA LEU A 217 -6.94 -0.92 -18.05
C LEU A 217 -7.09 0.61 -18.10
N SER A 218 -6.16 1.35 -18.72
CA SER A 218 -6.22 2.81 -18.81
C SER A 218 -7.58 3.31 -19.33
N PRO A 219 -8.13 2.78 -20.44
CA PRO A 219 -9.42 3.24 -20.95
C PRO A 219 -10.57 3.04 -19.97
N LEU A 220 -10.53 1.95 -19.20
CA LEU A 220 -11.54 1.63 -18.19
C LEU A 220 -11.38 2.50 -16.94
N ALA A 221 -10.14 2.75 -16.51
CA ALA A 221 -9.83 3.65 -15.41
C ALA A 221 -10.28 5.08 -15.72
N ASP A 222 -10.06 5.57 -16.95
CA ASP A 222 -10.51 6.88 -17.40
C ASP A 222 -12.04 6.96 -17.47
N LEU A 223 -12.69 5.90 -17.96
CA LEU A 223 -14.15 5.80 -17.93
C LEU A 223 -14.68 5.89 -16.49
N HIS A 224 -14.12 5.11 -15.55
CA HIS A 224 -14.58 5.09 -14.16
C HIS A 224 -14.32 6.41 -13.43
N ALA A 225 -13.16 7.04 -13.65
CA ALA A 225 -12.78 8.25 -12.95
C ALA A 225 -13.45 9.51 -13.51
N HIS A 226 -13.51 9.64 -14.85
CA HIS A 226 -13.86 10.90 -15.50
C HIS A 226 -15.29 10.91 -16.05
N VAL A 227 -15.79 9.76 -16.50
CA VAL A 227 -17.13 9.65 -17.09
C VAL A 227 -18.15 9.20 -16.04
N LEU A 228 -17.91 8.05 -15.42
CA LEU A 228 -18.83 7.46 -14.44
C LEU A 228 -18.65 8.06 -13.04
N ARG A 229 -17.49 8.65 -12.75
CA ARG A 229 -17.12 9.27 -11.45
C ARG A 229 -17.40 8.35 -10.27
N VAL A 230 -17.00 7.08 -10.41
CA VAL A 230 -17.17 6.07 -9.37
C VAL A 230 -16.28 6.42 -8.17
N ASP A 231 -16.86 6.53 -6.98
CA ASP A 231 -16.09 6.76 -5.76
C ASP A 231 -15.22 5.52 -5.46
N PRO A 232 -13.89 5.68 -5.31
CA PRO A 232 -12.96 4.57 -5.08
C PRO A 232 -13.29 3.67 -3.88
N THR A 233 -14.02 4.19 -2.88
CA THR A 233 -14.49 3.42 -1.72
C THR A 233 -15.43 2.26 -2.07
N ASN A 234 -16.00 2.24 -3.28
CA ASN A 234 -16.87 1.15 -3.76
C ASN A 234 -16.09 -0.05 -4.29
N PHE A 235 -14.81 0.09 -4.67
CA PHE A 235 -14.03 -1.05 -5.18
C PHE A 235 -13.80 -2.13 -4.12
N PRO A 236 -13.45 -1.82 -2.84
CA PRO A 236 -13.41 -2.83 -1.79
C PRO A 236 -14.70 -3.63 -1.62
N LEU A 237 -15.87 -3.00 -1.79
CA LEU A 237 -17.18 -3.67 -1.70
C LEU A 237 -17.37 -4.69 -2.83
N LEU A 238 -16.99 -4.33 -4.06
CA LEU A 238 -17.01 -5.21 -5.22
C LEU A 238 -16.06 -6.40 -5.03
N ILE A 239 -14.85 -6.16 -4.52
CA ILE A 239 -13.84 -7.20 -4.26
C ILE A 239 -14.38 -8.24 -3.26
N GLN A 240 -15.02 -7.79 -2.18
CA GLN A 240 -15.65 -8.68 -1.21
C GLN A 240 -16.75 -9.54 -1.85
N CYS A 241 -17.65 -8.95 -2.65
CA CYS A 241 -18.69 -9.71 -3.34
C CYS A 241 -18.08 -10.78 -4.26
N PHE A 242 -17.00 -10.44 -4.97
CA PHE A 242 -16.31 -11.36 -5.88
C PHE A 242 -15.72 -12.55 -5.14
N GLN A 243 -15.03 -12.31 -4.02
CA GLN A 243 -14.50 -13.40 -3.20
C GLN A 243 -15.57 -14.38 -2.73
N VAL A 244 -16.74 -13.88 -2.32
CA VAL A 244 -17.79 -14.77 -1.84
C VAL A 244 -18.41 -15.59 -2.97
N VAL A 245 -18.59 -15.01 -4.17
CA VAL A 245 -19.05 -15.74 -5.36
C VAL A 245 -18.05 -16.85 -5.74
N LEU A 246 -16.75 -16.54 -5.76
CA LEU A 246 -15.74 -17.58 -6.04
C LEU A 246 -15.74 -18.67 -4.96
N ALA A 247 -15.85 -18.30 -3.69
CA ALA A 247 -15.88 -19.26 -2.60
C ALA A 247 -17.12 -20.17 -2.63
N SER A 248 -18.30 -19.67 -3.00
CA SER A 248 -19.53 -20.47 -3.08
C SER A 248 -19.50 -21.48 -4.24
N HIS A 249 -18.99 -21.07 -5.40
CA HIS A 249 -18.96 -21.89 -6.60
C HIS A 249 -17.79 -22.87 -6.65
N LEU A 250 -16.57 -22.40 -6.36
CA LEU A 250 -15.35 -23.19 -6.52
C LEU A 250 -15.01 -24.03 -5.29
N GLN A 251 -15.53 -23.66 -4.12
CA GLN A 251 -15.43 -24.45 -2.88
C GLN A 251 -14.01 -24.99 -2.62
N GLY A 252 -13.82 -26.31 -2.64
CA GLY A 252 -12.54 -26.98 -2.41
C GLY A 252 -11.43 -26.59 -3.39
N GLU A 253 -11.79 -26.20 -4.61
CA GLU A 253 -10.85 -25.83 -5.68
C GLU A 253 -10.30 -24.41 -5.49
N PHE A 254 -11.05 -23.52 -4.84
CA PHE A 254 -10.55 -22.21 -4.44
C PHE A 254 -9.84 -22.30 -3.09
N THR A 255 -8.53 -22.59 -3.18
CA THR A 255 -7.66 -22.70 -2.02
C THR A 255 -7.43 -21.36 -1.34
N VAL A 256 -6.92 -21.36 -0.13
CA VAL A 256 -6.71 -20.11 0.61
C VAL A 256 -5.55 -19.30 0.02
N GLU A 257 -4.51 -19.96 -0.51
CA GLU A 257 -3.44 -19.31 -1.28
C GLU A 257 -4.02 -18.57 -2.49
N MET A 258 -4.87 -19.25 -3.26
CA MET A 258 -5.56 -18.67 -4.41
C MET A 258 -6.42 -17.47 -4.00
N GLN A 259 -7.15 -17.57 -2.88
CA GLN A 259 -7.97 -16.48 -2.36
C GLN A 259 -7.14 -15.24 -2.00
N VAL A 260 -6.05 -15.40 -1.25
CA VAL A 260 -5.19 -14.28 -0.83
C VAL A 260 -4.56 -13.59 -2.04
N VAL A 261 -4.09 -14.39 -3.00
CA VAL A 261 -3.44 -13.86 -4.19
C VAL A 261 -4.45 -13.17 -5.12
N TRP A 262 -5.65 -13.73 -5.24
CA TRP A 262 -6.75 -13.10 -5.99
C TRP A 262 -7.22 -11.79 -5.34
N ASP A 263 -7.32 -11.74 -4.00
CA ASP A 263 -7.62 -10.51 -3.24
C ASP A 263 -6.59 -9.41 -3.50
N LYS A 264 -5.31 -9.78 -3.38
CA LYS A 264 -4.18 -8.88 -3.64
C LYS A 264 -4.21 -8.37 -5.07
N PHE A 265 -4.50 -9.24 -6.03
CA PHE A 265 -4.65 -8.88 -7.44
C PHE A 265 -5.77 -7.85 -7.64
N LEU A 266 -6.99 -8.13 -7.18
CA LEU A 266 -8.13 -7.23 -7.34
C LEU A 266 -7.95 -5.90 -6.57
N THR A 267 -7.37 -5.93 -5.37
CA THR A 267 -7.01 -4.72 -4.61
C THR A 267 -5.97 -3.89 -5.34
N GLY A 268 -5.00 -4.54 -5.99
CA GLY A 268 -4.03 -3.90 -6.87
C GLY A 268 -4.67 -3.23 -8.09
N LEU A 269 -5.79 -3.77 -8.63
CA LEU A 269 -6.56 -3.11 -9.68
C LEU A 269 -7.27 -1.85 -9.18
N ALA A 270 -7.82 -1.91 -7.96
CA ALA A 270 -8.55 -0.80 -7.34
C ALA A 270 -7.66 0.39 -6.93
N THR A 271 -6.39 0.13 -6.62
CA THR A 271 -5.45 1.10 -6.02
C THR A 271 -4.43 1.69 -7.00
N GLN A 272 -4.63 1.55 -8.32
CA GLN A 272 -3.71 2.06 -9.35
C GLN A 272 -3.47 3.61 -9.34
N ARG A 273 -4.10 4.34 -8.40
CA ARG A 273 -3.74 5.70 -7.98
C ARG A 273 -3.66 5.77 -6.44
N GLU A 274 -2.48 6.11 -5.90
CA GLU A 274 -2.38 6.58 -4.50
C GLU A 274 -3.03 7.97 -4.39
N PRO A 275 -4.04 8.17 -3.53
CA PRO A 275 -4.51 9.52 -3.23
C PRO A 275 -3.53 10.19 -2.26
N THR A 276 -3.10 11.41 -2.59
CA THR A 276 -2.29 12.27 -1.74
C THR A 276 -3.00 12.56 -0.40
N MET A 277 -2.46 12.04 0.72
CA MET A 277 -2.94 12.31 2.07
C MET A 277 -2.54 13.72 2.52
N VAL A 278 -3.51 14.62 2.64
CA VAL A 278 -3.35 15.93 3.30
C VAL A 278 -4.55 16.09 4.28
N LEU A 279 -4.47 16.96 5.30
CA LEU A 279 -5.54 17.21 6.31
C LEU A 279 -6.55 18.27 5.87
N SER A 280 -7.87 18.00 5.99
CA SER A 280 -8.92 18.95 5.56
C SER A 280 -9.21 19.95 6.69
N PRO A 281 -9.91 21.08 6.44
CA PRO A 281 -10.31 21.99 7.51
C PRO A 281 -11.13 21.29 8.61
N ALA A 282 -11.99 20.33 8.21
CA ALA A 282 -12.74 19.50 9.15
C ALA A 282 -11.81 18.59 9.96
N ASP A 283 -10.82 17.96 9.31
CA ASP A 283 -9.84 17.14 10.02
C ASP A 283 -9.04 17.96 11.04
N LYS A 284 -8.60 19.16 10.65
CA LYS A 284 -7.86 20.08 11.54
C LYS A 284 -8.70 20.50 12.74
N THR A 285 -10.00 20.76 12.53
CA THR A 285 -10.94 21.12 13.60
C THR A 285 -11.12 19.97 14.57
N ASN A 286 -11.32 18.75 14.06
CA ASN A 286 -11.45 17.55 14.87
C ASN A 286 -10.20 17.30 15.71
N VAL A 287 -9.01 17.39 15.09
CA VAL A 287 -7.73 17.17 15.79
C VAL A 287 -7.52 18.21 16.89
N LYS A 288 -7.72 19.51 16.60
CA LYS A 288 -7.63 20.59 17.60
C LYS A 288 -8.63 20.40 18.74
N GLY A 289 -9.86 20.01 18.41
CA GLY A 289 -10.92 19.74 19.38
C GLY A 289 -10.57 18.59 20.33
N THR A 290 -10.03 17.49 19.81
CA THR A 290 -9.55 16.38 20.64
C THR A 290 -8.38 16.81 21.52
N TRP A 291 -7.40 17.52 20.95
CA TRP A 291 -6.20 17.91 21.70
C TRP A 291 -6.47 18.88 22.84
N ALA A 292 -7.48 19.76 22.69
CA ALA A 292 -7.94 20.63 23.76
C ALA A 292 -8.50 19.84 24.97
N LYS A 293 -9.10 18.66 24.72
CA LYS A 293 -9.70 17.81 25.76
C LYS A 293 -8.70 16.90 26.47
N ILE A 294 -7.56 16.61 25.84
CA ILE A 294 -6.43 15.93 26.49
C ILE A 294 -5.90 16.77 27.67
N GLY A 295 -5.88 18.10 27.52
CA GLY A 295 -5.47 19.02 28.58
C GLY A 295 -4.09 18.68 29.15
N ASN A 296 -4.00 18.57 30.48
CA ASN A 296 -2.75 18.30 31.20
C ASN A 296 -2.36 16.82 31.24
N HIS A 297 -3.16 15.92 30.66
CA HIS A 297 -2.92 14.47 30.68
C HIS A 297 -2.02 13.99 29.53
N SER A 298 -1.54 14.89 28.67
CA SER A 298 -0.75 14.54 27.48
C SER A 298 0.45 13.65 27.81
N ALA A 299 1.18 13.95 28.89
CA ALA A 299 2.35 13.19 29.32
C ALA A 299 2.01 11.76 29.80
N GLU A 300 0.88 11.62 30.50
CA GLU A 300 0.37 10.34 30.98
C GLU A 300 -0.07 9.46 29.81
N TYR A 301 -0.83 10.04 28.87
CA TYR A 301 -1.30 9.33 27.68
C TYR A 301 -0.15 8.94 26.75
N GLY A 302 0.87 9.80 26.61
CA GLY A 302 2.07 9.48 25.86
C GLY A 302 2.84 8.29 26.46
N ALA A 303 2.95 8.23 27.79
CA ALA A 303 3.59 7.10 28.47
C ALA A 303 2.78 5.81 28.31
N GLU A 304 1.46 5.89 28.48
CA GLU A 304 0.56 4.76 28.29
C GLU A 304 0.60 4.22 26.86
N ALA A 305 0.66 5.08 25.85
CA ALA A 305 0.80 4.67 24.45
C ALA A 305 2.12 3.94 24.17
N LEU A 306 3.22 4.35 24.80
CA LEU A 306 4.51 3.65 24.70
C LEU A 306 4.47 2.30 25.40
N GLU A 307 3.89 2.20 26.59
CA GLU A 307 3.73 0.92 27.29
C GLU A 307 2.88 -0.05 26.46
N ARG A 308 1.78 0.43 25.87
CA ARG A 308 0.95 -0.34 24.92
C ARG A 308 1.77 -0.81 23.73
N MET A 309 2.58 0.07 23.13
CA MET A 309 3.43 -0.28 22.01
C MET A 309 4.44 -1.38 22.36
N PHE A 310 5.12 -1.27 23.51
CA PHE A 310 6.10 -2.27 23.93
C PHE A 310 5.46 -3.62 24.26
N ILE A 311 4.24 -3.63 24.80
CA ILE A 311 3.52 -4.86 25.12
C ILE A 311 2.96 -5.52 23.86
N SER A 312 2.26 -4.75 23.01
CA SER A 312 1.58 -5.27 21.82
C SER A 312 2.52 -5.52 20.63
N PHE A 313 3.64 -4.79 20.56
CA PHE A 313 4.62 -4.90 19.48
C PHE A 313 6.04 -5.03 20.05
N PRO A 314 6.43 -6.20 20.60
CA PRO A 314 7.71 -6.35 21.30
C PRO A 314 8.96 -6.07 20.45
N SER A 315 8.88 -6.18 19.13
CA SER A 315 9.97 -5.80 18.22
C SER A 315 10.40 -4.33 18.38
N THR A 316 9.48 -3.45 18.78
CA THR A 316 9.77 -2.02 19.03
C THR A 316 10.71 -1.80 20.20
N LYS A 317 10.82 -2.75 21.14
CA LYS A 317 11.73 -2.67 22.30
C LYS A 317 13.21 -2.64 21.89
N THR A 318 13.53 -3.10 20.68
CA THR A 318 14.91 -3.11 20.15
C THR A 318 15.52 -1.70 20.06
N TYR A 319 14.70 -0.67 19.84
CA TYR A 319 15.13 0.73 19.83
C TYR A 319 15.39 1.31 21.24
N PHE A 320 14.97 0.60 22.29
CA PHE A 320 14.98 1.05 23.67
C PHE A 320 15.78 0.11 24.59
N SER A 321 16.77 -0.61 24.05
CA SER A 321 17.64 -1.50 24.84
C SER A 321 18.39 -0.81 25.99
N HIS A 322 18.47 0.52 25.96
CA HIS A 322 19.10 1.38 26.96
C HIS A 322 18.10 1.92 28.00
N PHE A 323 16.82 1.55 27.93
CA PHE A 323 15.77 1.96 28.88
C PHE A 323 15.41 0.83 29.85
N ASP A 324 15.07 1.22 31.08
CA ASP A 324 14.19 0.43 31.93
C ASP A 324 12.77 0.47 31.36
N LEU A 325 12.34 -0.66 30.83
CA LEU A 325 11.01 -0.85 30.24
C LEU A 325 9.98 -1.40 31.25
N GLY A 326 10.29 -1.39 32.55
CA GLY A 326 9.34 -1.73 33.60
C GLY A 326 8.12 -0.79 33.63
N HIS A 327 6.95 -1.33 33.98
CA HIS A 327 5.72 -0.54 34.06
C HIS A 327 5.89 0.65 35.02
N GLY A 328 5.53 1.85 34.55
CA GLY A 328 5.63 3.07 35.33
C GLY A 328 7.04 3.63 35.50
N SER A 329 8.04 3.11 34.78
CA SER A 329 9.42 3.60 34.86
C SER A 329 9.52 5.08 34.53
N ALA A 330 10.46 5.77 35.20
CA ALA A 330 10.71 7.18 34.97
C ALA A 330 11.15 7.46 33.53
N GLN A 331 11.84 6.49 32.89
CA GLN A 331 12.31 6.62 31.51
C GLN A 331 11.15 6.55 30.51
N ILE A 332 10.19 5.63 30.69
CA ILE A 332 8.99 5.58 29.84
C ILE A 332 8.15 6.85 30.05
N LYS A 333 7.89 7.26 31.29
CA LYS A 333 7.14 8.47 31.59
C LYS A 333 7.79 9.72 30.99
N GLY A 334 9.11 9.84 31.14
CA GLY A 334 9.88 10.94 30.57
C GLY A 334 9.86 10.96 29.04
N HIS A 335 9.94 9.80 28.39
CA HIS A 335 9.89 9.73 26.93
C HIS A 335 8.47 9.92 26.38
N GLY A 336 7.45 9.36 27.05
CA GLY A 336 6.04 9.56 26.74
C GLY A 336 5.65 11.03 26.77
N LYS A 337 6.14 11.76 27.78
CA LYS A 337 6.01 13.22 27.83
C LYS A 337 6.62 13.91 26.60
N LYS A 338 7.83 13.54 26.19
CA LYS A 338 8.48 14.13 25.00
C LYS A 338 7.67 13.88 23.73
N VAL A 339 7.14 12.67 23.55
CA VAL A 339 6.27 12.32 22.41
C VAL A 339 4.98 13.15 22.44
N ALA A 340 4.34 13.28 23.60
CA ALA A 340 3.12 14.04 23.74
C ALA A 340 3.31 15.55 23.54
N ASP A 341 4.41 16.12 24.05
CA ASP A 341 4.78 17.52 23.85
C ASP A 341 5.06 17.79 22.36
N ALA A 342 5.70 16.85 21.65
CA ALA A 342 5.92 16.93 20.21
C ALA A 342 4.61 16.92 19.41
N LEU A 343 3.66 16.04 19.75
CA LEU A 343 2.34 16.01 19.12
C LEU A 343 1.52 17.27 19.45
N THR A 344 1.68 17.82 20.66
CA THR A 344 1.08 19.11 21.02
C THR A 344 1.61 20.25 20.17
N LYS A 345 2.93 20.30 19.95
CA LYS A 345 3.54 21.22 19.00
C LYS A 345 2.98 21.02 17.58
N ALA A 346 2.85 19.77 17.12
CA ALA A 346 2.26 19.46 15.82
C ALA A 346 0.82 19.97 15.69
N VAL A 347 -0.03 19.81 16.72
CA VAL A 347 -1.41 20.35 16.70
C VAL A 347 -1.43 21.88 16.67
N GLY A 348 -0.55 22.53 17.44
CA GLY A 348 -0.40 23.99 17.44
C GLY A 348 0.00 24.54 16.06
N HIS A 349 0.76 23.76 15.30
CA HIS A 349 1.25 24.09 13.96
C HIS A 349 0.65 23.17 12.88
N ILE A 350 -0.62 22.77 13.01
CA ILE A 350 -1.23 21.76 12.13
C ILE A 350 -1.28 22.15 10.64
N ASP A 351 -1.15 23.44 10.35
CA ASP A 351 -1.08 24.00 9.01
C ASP A 351 0.34 23.96 8.42
N ASN A 352 1.37 23.77 9.26
CA ASN A 352 2.78 23.70 8.91
C ASN A 352 3.54 22.64 9.74
N LEU A 353 3.05 21.39 9.65
CA LEU A 353 3.65 20.24 10.35
C LEU A 353 5.15 20.01 10.02
N PRO A 354 5.61 20.15 8.76
CA PRO A 354 7.02 19.94 8.39
C PRO A 354 7.98 20.79 9.20
N ASP A 355 7.72 22.09 9.30
CA ASP A 355 8.60 23.02 10.01
C ASP A 355 8.52 22.78 11.52
N ALA A 356 7.33 22.52 12.04
CA ALA A 356 7.11 22.28 13.46
C ALA A 356 7.82 21.03 13.98
N LEU A 357 7.91 19.98 13.15
CA LEU A 357 8.52 18.69 13.49
C LEU A 357 9.93 18.49 12.92
N SER A 358 10.49 19.50 12.25
CA SER A 358 11.78 19.43 11.54
C SER A 358 12.93 18.83 12.37
N GLU A 359 13.17 19.32 13.59
CA GLU A 359 14.23 18.81 14.47
C GLU A 359 14.01 17.35 14.90
N LEU A 360 12.76 16.95 15.13
CA LEU A 360 12.40 15.57 15.48
C LEU A 360 12.54 14.64 14.28
N SER A 361 12.18 15.13 13.10
CA SER A 361 12.38 14.46 11.81
C SER A 361 13.87 14.18 11.59
N ASP A 362 14.74 15.19 11.74
CA ASP A 362 16.20 15.03 11.61
C ASP A 362 16.78 14.07 12.64
N LEU A 363 16.31 14.16 13.89
CA LEU A 363 16.72 13.25 14.96
C LEU A 363 16.40 11.79 14.60
N HIS A 364 15.18 11.50 14.15
CA HIS A 364 14.77 10.15 13.81
C HIS A 364 15.39 9.65 12.49
N ALA A 365 15.55 10.52 11.49
CA ALA A 365 16.13 10.15 10.21
C ALA A 365 17.64 9.88 10.29
N HIS A 366 18.38 10.71 11.02
CA HIS A 366 19.84 10.70 10.97
C HIS A 366 20.53 10.06 12.17
N LYS A 367 19.95 10.22 13.37
CA LYS A 367 20.53 9.71 14.62
C LYS A 367 19.88 8.42 15.10
N LEU A 368 18.56 8.42 15.32
CA LEU A 368 17.86 7.26 15.90
C LEU A 368 17.58 6.17 14.87
N ARG A 369 17.41 6.53 13.59
CA ARG A 369 17.22 5.63 12.45
C ARG A 369 16.11 4.60 12.69
N VAL A 370 15.01 5.06 13.29
CA VAL A 370 13.83 4.23 13.57
C VAL A 370 13.14 3.91 12.24
N ASP A 371 12.83 2.64 12.00
CA ASP A 371 12.17 2.24 10.75
C ASP A 371 10.76 2.86 10.69
N PRO A 372 10.38 3.50 9.55
CA PRO A 372 9.09 4.16 9.36
C PRO A 372 7.87 3.32 9.77
N VAL A 373 7.94 1.99 9.64
CA VAL A 373 6.85 1.08 10.03
C VAL A 373 6.49 1.21 11.52
N ASN A 374 7.46 1.51 12.39
CA ASN A 374 7.23 1.59 13.83
C ASN A 374 6.44 2.83 14.25
N PHE A 375 6.47 3.90 13.44
CA PHE A 375 5.66 5.08 13.73
C PHE A 375 4.17 4.81 13.51
N LYS A 376 3.82 3.90 12.58
CA LYS A 376 2.44 3.40 12.42
C LYS A 376 1.99 2.63 13.66
N LEU A 377 2.87 1.81 14.23
CA LEU A 377 2.59 1.05 15.46
C LEU A 377 2.36 1.96 16.67
N LEU A 378 3.22 2.96 16.86
CA LEU A 378 3.05 3.96 17.92
C LEU A 378 1.76 4.77 17.73
N SER A 379 1.45 5.15 16.49
CA SER A 379 0.26 5.94 16.18
C SER A 379 -1.03 5.16 16.42
N HIS A 380 -1.04 3.88 16.07
CA HIS A 380 -2.12 2.99 16.47
C HIS A 380 -2.29 2.97 18.00
N CYS A 381 -1.20 2.82 18.76
CA CYS A 381 -1.26 2.83 20.22
C CYS A 381 -1.75 4.17 20.81
N LEU A 382 -1.38 5.30 20.17
CA LEU A 382 -1.88 6.63 20.52
C LEU A 382 -3.39 6.75 20.26
N LEU A 383 -3.90 6.29 19.11
CA LEU A 383 -5.34 6.28 18.81
C LEU A 383 -6.11 5.45 19.83
N VAL A 384 -5.60 4.26 20.18
CA VAL A 384 -6.21 3.40 21.21
C VAL A 384 -6.22 4.10 22.57
N THR A 385 -5.14 4.79 22.93
CA THR A 385 -5.06 5.53 24.21
C THR A 385 -6.07 6.68 24.25
N LEU A 386 -6.17 7.46 23.17
CA LEU A 386 -7.14 8.55 23.06
C LEU A 386 -8.60 8.05 23.08
N ALA A 387 -8.88 6.93 22.41
CA ALA A 387 -10.22 6.34 22.40
C ALA A 387 -10.68 5.89 23.78
N LEU A 388 -9.75 5.43 24.64
CA LEU A 388 -10.06 5.00 26.00
C LEU A 388 -10.30 6.17 26.95
N HIS A 389 -9.57 7.27 26.79
CA HIS A 389 -9.66 8.42 27.68
C HIS A 389 -10.69 9.46 27.23
N LEU A 390 -11.06 9.48 25.95
CA LEU A 390 -12.02 10.43 25.36
C LEU A 390 -13.19 9.72 24.66
N PRO A 391 -13.88 8.76 25.29
CA PRO A 391 -14.84 7.88 24.61
C PRO A 391 -16.04 8.61 24.00
N ALA A 392 -16.52 9.68 24.64
CA ALA A 392 -17.64 10.48 24.15
C ALA A 392 -17.25 11.35 22.93
N ASP A 393 -15.97 11.66 22.78
CA ASP A 393 -15.46 12.58 21.77
C ASP A 393 -14.78 11.88 20.59
N PHE A 394 -14.42 10.60 20.76
CA PHE A 394 -13.78 9.77 19.76
C PHE A 394 -14.79 9.19 18.75
N THR A 395 -15.53 10.07 18.07
CA THR A 395 -16.46 9.69 16.99
C THR A 395 -15.71 9.11 15.78
N PRO A 396 -16.36 8.37 14.87
CA PRO A 396 -15.72 7.86 13.65
C PRO A 396 -15.06 8.96 12.80
N SER A 397 -15.69 10.14 12.73
CA SER A 397 -15.12 11.29 12.03
C SER A 397 -13.86 11.83 12.71
N VAL A 398 -13.81 11.83 14.04
CA VAL A 398 -12.64 12.25 14.83
C VAL A 398 -11.53 11.21 14.72
N HIS A 399 -11.86 9.92 14.76
CA HIS A 399 -10.91 8.83 14.53
C HIS A 399 -10.24 8.98 13.15
N ALA A 400 -11.02 9.09 12.08
CA ALA A 400 -10.48 9.25 10.73
C ALA A 400 -9.60 10.52 10.60
N SER A 401 -9.96 11.60 11.27
CA SER A 401 -9.16 12.83 11.30
C SER A 401 -7.85 12.69 12.09
N LEU A 402 -7.88 12.00 13.24
CA LEU A 402 -6.70 11.73 14.07
C LEU A 402 -5.75 10.74 13.39
N ASP A 403 -6.27 9.70 12.73
CA ASP A 403 -5.45 8.75 11.97
C ASP A 403 -4.74 9.45 10.81
N LYS A 404 -5.47 10.26 10.03
CA LYS A 404 -4.85 11.11 9.00
C LYS A 404 -3.81 12.05 9.58
N PHE A 405 -4.07 12.64 10.76
CA PHE A 405 -3.15 13.55 11.41
C PHE A 405 -1.87 12.83 11.84
N LEU A 406 -1.99 11.71 12.55
CA LEU A 406 -0.85 10.92 12.97
C LEU A 406 -0.06 10.45 11.75
N ALA A 407 -0.69 9.89 10.73
CA ALA A 407 -0.04 9.55 9.46
C ALA A 407 0.65 10.75 8.78
N SER A 408 0.10 11.97 8.91
CA SER A 408 0.76 13.20 8.43
C SER A 408 1.94 13.65 9.30
N THR A 409 1.97 13.28 10.59
CA THR A 409 3.14 13.45 11.48
C THR A 409 4.21 12.37 11.27
N GLN A 410 3.81 11.22 10.73
CA GLN A 410 4.68 10.09 10.37
C GLN A 410 5.28 10.19 8.98
N ARG A 411 4.93 11.25 8.21
CA ARG A 411 5.41 11.41 6.83
C ARG A 411 6.91 11.11 6.84
N GLU A 412 7.35 10.23 5.92
CA GLU A 412 8.78 10.07 5.63
C GLU A 412 9.38 11.46 5.71
N PRO A 413 10.47 11.64 6.47
CA PRO A 413 11.00 12.93 6.87
C PRO A 413 10.66 13.89 5.76
N THR A 414 9.75 14.86 6.00
CA THR A 414 9.76 16.01 5.09
C THR A 414 11.21 16.36 5.02
N MET A 415 11.81 16.21 3.83
CA MET A 415 13.24 16.11 3.70
C MET A 415 13.79 17.50 3.99
N VAL A 416 13.82 17.84 5.27
CA VAL A 416 14.33 19.08 5.80
C VAL A 416 15.78 19.02 5.39
N LEU A 417 16.12 19.95 4.51
CA LEU A 417 17.45 20.00 3.96
C LEU A 417 18.36 20.35 5.13
N SER A 418 19.21 19.39 5.52
CA SER A 418 20.22 19.64 6.54
C SER A 418 21.15 20.76 6.06
N PRO A 419 21.93 21.40 6.95
CA PRO A 419 22.94 22.38 6.52
C PRO A 419 23.92 21.82 5.48
N ALA A 420 24.25 20.52 5.58
CA ALA A 420 25.07 19.83 4.59
C ALA A 420 24.34 19.66 3.25
N ASP A 421 23.05 19.27 3.25
CA ASP A 421 22.25 19.18 2.03
C ASP A 421 22.16 20.56 1.34
N LYS A 422 21.89 21.63 2.10
CA LYS A 422 21.83 23.01 1.59
C LYS A 422 23.16 23.45 0.99
N THR A 423 24.28 23.09 1.62
CA THR A 423 25.63 23.39 1.13
C THR A 423 25.90 22.66 -0.19
N ASN A 424 25.57 21.37 -0.26
CA ASN A 424 25.71 20.59 -1.48
C ASN A 424 24.85 21.16 -2.62
N VAL A 425 23.58 21.47 -2.36
CA VAL A 425 22.67 22.07 -3.36
C VAL A 425 23.21 23.40 -3.87
N LYS A 426 23.61 24.32 -2.98
CA LYS A 426 24.18 25.61 -3.37
C LYS A 426 25.49 25.45 -4.13
N GLY A 427 26.36 24.53 -3.70
CA GLY A 427 27.63 24.22 -4.35
C GLY A 427 27.44 23.69 -5.77
N THR A 428 26.52 22.74 -5.97
CA THR A 428 26.16 22.25 -7.31
C THR A 428 25.58 23.38 -8.16
N TRP A 429 24.64 24.16 -7.62
CA TRP A 429 23.98 25.22 -8.39
C TRP A 429 24.95 26.33 -8.84
N ALA A 430 25.96 26.64 -8.03
CA ALA A 430 27.03 27.56 -8.42
C ALA A 430 27.84 27.05 -9.63
N LYS A 431 28.00 25.73 -9.77
CA LYS A 431 28.73 25.11 -10.89
C LYS A 431 27.91 25.03 -12.18
N ILE A 432 26.59 25.02 -12.09
CA ILE A 432 25.71 25.12 -13.27
C ILE A 432 25.95 26.43 -14.02
N GLY A 433 26.20 27.53 -13.29
CA GLY A 433 26.50 28.84 -13.87
C GLY A 433 25.46 29.28 -14.90
N ASN A 434 25.92 29.65 -16.10
CA ASN A 434 25.06 30.15 -17.17
C ASN A 434 24.37 29.05 -18.00
N HIS A 435 24.60 27.77 -17.68
CA HIS A 435 24.00 26.62 -18.40
C HIS A 435 22.62 26.23 -17.89
N SER A 436 22.08 26.93 -16.88
CA SER A 436 20.81 26.56 -16.23
C SER A 436 19.65 26.38 -17.22
N ALA A 437 19.54 27.27 -18.22
CA ALA A 437 18.51 27.19 -19.26
C ALA A 437 18.70 25.98 -20.20
N GLU A 438 19.94 25.65 -20.55
CA GLU A 438 20.29 24.51 -21.39
C GLU A 438 19.96 23.19 -20.67
N TYR A 439 20.36 23.07 -19.41
CA TYR A 439 20.10 21.88 -18.60
C TYR A 439 18.60 21.72 -18.31
N GLY A 440 17.89 22.83 -18.09
CA GLY A 440 16.43 22.81 -17.94
C GLY A 440 15.71 22.30 -19.20
N ALA A 441 16.20 22.67 -20.39
CA ALA A 441 15.65 22.20 -21.66
C ALA A 441 15.94 20.71 -21.89
N GLU A 442 17.17 20.27 -21.61
CA GLU A 442 17.57 18.87 -21.73
C GLU A 442 16.77 17.96 -20.79
N ALA A 443 16.56 18.38 -19.55
CA ALA A 443 15.76 17.62 -18.58
C ALA A 443 14.30 17.44 -19.04
N LEU A 444 13.71 18.48 -19.64
CA LEU A 444 12.36 18.39 -20.23
C LEU A 444 12.33 17.43 -21.42
N GLU A 445 13.33 17.50 -22.30
CA GLU A 445 13.43 16.59 -23.45
C GLU A 445 13.55 15.13 -23.00
N ARG A 446 14.41 14.84 -22.02
CA ARG A 446 14.52 13.51 -21.38
C ARG A 446 13.19 13.07 -20.78
N MET A 447 12.47 13.96 -20.08
CA MET A 447 11.17 13.65 -19.50
C MET A 447 10.14 13.28 -20.57
N PHE A 448 10.11 14.01 -21.68
CA PHE A 448 9.19 13.73 -22.78
C PHE A 448 9.49 12.41 -23.48
N ILE A 449 10.76 12.04 -23.62
CA ILE A 449 11.16 10.78 -24.28
C ILE A 449 10.93 9.59 -23.32
N SER A 450 11.44 9.65 -22.09
CA SER A 450 11.34 8.57 -21.10
C SER A 450 9.92 8.39 -20.55
N PHE A 451 9.16 9.48 -20.40
CA PHE A 451 7.82 9.47 -19.83
C PHE A 451 6.79 10.14 -20.73
N PRO A 452 6.39 9.51 -21.86
CA PRO A 452 5.54 10.14 -22.88
C PRO A 452 4.18 10.65 -22.39
N SER A 453 3.64 10.10 -21.30
CA SER A 453 2.40 10.59 -20.68
C SER A 453 2.49 12.05 -20.23
N THR A 454 3.70 12.55 -19.93
CA THR A 454 3.94 13.95 -19.55
C THR A 454 3.66 14.93 -20.71
N LYS A 455 3.75 14.47 -21.97
CA LYS A 455 3.46 15.30 -23.15
C LYS A 455 2.01 15.79 -23.20
N THR A 456 1.10 15.12 -22.49
CA THR A 456 -0.33 15.49 -22.45
C THR A 456 -0.57 16.91 -21.90
N TYR A 457 0.33 17.41 -21.04
CA TYR A 457 0.26 18.78 -20.51
C TYR A 457 0.79 19.84 -21.49
N PHE A 458 1.42 19.42 -22.59
CA PHE A 458 2.14 20.28 -23.54
C PHE A 458 1.64 20.11 -24.97
N SER A 459 0.35 19.78 -25.17
CA SER A 459 -0.26 19.62 -26.50
C SER A 459 -0.19 20.87 -27.39
N HIS A 460 0.10 22.03 -26.79
CA HIS A 460 0.24 23.33 -27.44
C HIS A 460 1.71 23.69 -27.77
N PHE A 461 2.67 22.80 -27.48
CA PHE A 461 4.08 22.99 -27.78
C PHE A 461 4.51 22.17 -29.00
N ASP A 462 5.42 22.73 -29.79
CA ASP A 462 6.34 21.96 -30.61
C ASP A 462 7.33 21.23 -29.67
N LEU A 463 7.21 19.90 -29.64
CA LEU A 463 8.03 19.02 -28.81
C LEU A 463 9.20 18.40 -29.59
N GLY A 464 9.52 18.90 -30.78
CA GLY A 464 10.71 18.49 -31.55
C GLY A 464 12.02 18.86 -30.85
N HIS A 465 13.07 18.07 -31.10
CA HIS A 465 14.41 18.33 -30.59
C HIS A 465 14.86 19.76 -30.93
N GLY A 466 15.40 20.47 -29.94
CA GLY A 466 15.89 21.83 -30.11
C GLY A 466 14.82 22.93 -30.20
N SER A 467 13.53 22.59 -30.05
CA SER A 467 12.40 23.53 -30.06
C SER A 467 12.64 24.75 -29.17
N ALA A 468 12.38 25.93 -29.72
CA ALA A 468 12.47 27.19 -28.97
C ALA A 468 11.47 27.24 -27.80
N GLN A 469 10.33 26.54 -27.90
CA GLN A 469 9.34 26.47 -26.83
C GLN A 469 9.84 25.60 -25.67
N ILE A 470 10.48 24.45 -25.96
CA ILE A 470 11.15 23.64 -24.94
C ILE A 470 12.28 24.45 -24.27
N LYS A 471 13.15 25.10 -25.05
CA LYS A 471 14.23 25.92 -24.51
C LYS A 471 13.73 27.06 -23.63
N GLY A 472 12.69 27.78 -24.09
CA GLY A 472 12.07 28.86 -23.35
C GLY A 472 11.41 28.39 -22.05
N HIS A 473 10.75 27.22 -22.06
CA HIS A 473 10.15 26.65 -20.86
C HIS A 473 11.19 26.07 -19.90
N GLY A 474 12.22 25.39 -20.43
CA GLY A 474 13.37 24.90 -19.68
C GLY A 474 14.06 26.03 -18.92
N LYS A 475 14.24 27.18 -19.55
CA LYS A 475 14.71 28.40 -18.87
C LYS A 475 13.80 28.82 -17.71
N LYS A 476 12.48 28.85 -17.89
CA LYS A 476 11.53 29.21 -16.81
C LYS A 476 11.62 28.25 -15.62
N VAL A 477 11.73 26.94 -15.89
CA VAL A 477 11.91 25.92 -14.85
C VAL A 477 13.24 26.13 -14.13
N ALA A 478 14.34 26.35 -14.86
CA ALA A 478 15.66 26.56 -14.29
C ALA A 478 15.76 27.87 -13.47
N ASP A 479 15.12 28.94 -13.93
CA ASP A 479 15.03 30.21 -13.19
C ASP A 479 14.23 30.03 -11.89
N ALA A 480 13.13 29.27 -11.92
CA ALA A 480 12.35 28.95 -10.72
C ALA A 480 13.14 28.10 -9.72
N LEU A 481 13.92 27.13 -10.18
CA LEU A 481 14.82 26.34 -9.33
C LEU A 481 15.96 27.20 -8.78
N THR A 482 16.49 28.13 -9.56
CA THR A 482 17.49 29.11 -9.08
C THR A 482 16.91 29.99 -7.97
N LYS A 483 15.68 30.45 -8.13
CA LYS A 483 14.94 31.16 -7.07
C LYS A 483 14.78 30.27 -5.84
N ALA A 484 14.39 29.01 -6.00
CA ALA A 484 14.26 28.06 -4.89
C ALA A 484 15.59 27.84 -4.15
N VAL A 485 16.73 27.72 -4.85
CA VAL A 485 18.06 27.62 -4.22
C VAL A 485 18.43 28.91 -3.46
N GLY A 486 18.11 30.08 -4.01
CA GLY A 486 18.31 31.37 -3.35
C GLY A 486 17.46 31.55 -2.08
N HIS A 487 16.31 30.88 -2.01
CA HIS A 487 15.37 30.91 -0.90
C HIS A 487 15.18 29.52 -0.25
N ILE A 488 16.26 28.73 -0.17
CA ILE A 488 16.19 27.31 0.24
C ILE A 488 15.64 27.10 1.67
N ASP A 489 15.70 28.13 2.51
CA ASP A 489 15.15 28.14 3.87
C ASP A 489 13.68 28.60 3.93
N ASN A 490 13.12 29.11 2.83
CA ASN A 490 11.74 29.58 2.74
C ASN A 490 11.13 29.27 1.35
N LEU A 491 11.13 27.99 0.98
CA LEU A 491 10.57 27.51 -0.29
C LEU A 491 9.07 27.82 -0.46
N PRO A 492 8.19 27.65 0.57
CA PRO A 492 6.76 27.89 0.42
C PRO A 492 6.43 29.32 -0.04
N ASP A 493 7.04 30.33 0.57
CA ASP A 493 6.79 31.73 0.18
C ASP A 493 7.41 32.03 -1.18
N ALA A 494 8.66 31.58 -1.42
CA ALA A 494 9.36 31.84 -2.67
C ALA A 494 8.64 31.25 -3.90
N LEU A 495 7.94 30.13 -3.73
CA LEU A 495 7.25 29.41 -4.80
C LEU A 495 5.72 29.53 -4.75
N SER A 496 5.16 30.36 -3.86
CA SER A 496 3.71 30.42 -3.59
C SER A 496 2.86 30.64 -4.85
N GLU A 497 3.27 31.57 -5.73
CA GLU A 497 2.58 31.85 -6.99
C GLU A 497 2.63 30.67 -7.97
N LEU A 498 3.75 29.93 -7.99
CA LEU A 498 3.89 28.73 -8.82
C LEU A 498 3.03 27.58 -8.27
N SER A 499 2.90 27.46 -6.95
CA SER A 499 1.97 26.51 -6.33
C SER A 499 0.52 26.83 -6.69
N ASP A 500 0.11 28.10 -6.68
CA ASP A 500 -1.23 28.52 -7.12
C ASP A 500 -1.47 28.20 -8.59
N LEU A 501 -0.49 28.52 -9.44
CA LEU A 501 -0.54 28.25 -10.87
C LEU A 501 -0.75 26.75 -11.13
N HIS A 502 0.03 25.88 -10.49
CA HIS A 502 -0.08 24.44 -10.68
C HIS A 502 -1.37 23.88 -10.08
N ALA A 503 -1.77 24.27 -8.87
CA ALA A 503 -2.94 23.70 -8.20
C ALA A 503 -4.27 24.12 -8.82
N HIS A 504 -4.38 25.37 -9.28
CA HIS A 504 -5.68 25.93 -9.65
C HIS A 504 -5.87 26.07 -11.16
N LYS A 505 -4.79 26.34 -11.91
CA LYS A 505 -4.85 26.54 -13.37
C LYS A 505 -4.36 25.33 -14.16
N LEU A 506 -3.10 24.92 -13.97
CA LEU A 506 -2.49 23.86 -14.78
C LEU A 506 -2.98 22.47 -14.40
N ARG A 507 -3.20 22.23 -13.09
CA ARG A 507 -3.70 20.99 -12.50
C ARG A 507 -2.90 19.76 -12.94
N VAL A 508 -1.58 19.91 -12.99
CA VAL A 508 -0.66 18.81 -13.32
C VAL A 508 -0.76 17.75 -12.23
N ASP A 509 -1.02 16.49 -12.58
CA ASP A 509 -1.07 15.43 -11.58
C ASP A 509 0.27 15.38 -10.80
N PRO A 510 0.24 15.41 -9.46
CA PRO A 510 1.42 15.44 -8.60
C PRO A 510 2.49 14.39 -8.92
N VAL A 511 2.13 13.25 -9.50
CA VAL A 511 3.10 12.20 -9.86
C VAL A 511 4.15 12.69 -10.87
N ASN A 512 3.81 13.64 -11.75
CA ASN A 512 4.68 14.08 -12.84
C ASN A 512 5.88 14.92 -12.36
N PHE A 513 5.79 15.54 -11.18
CA PHE A 513 6.91 16.27 -10.59
C PHE A 513 8.08 15.35 -10.22
N LYS A 514 7.80 14.10 -9.82
CA LYS A 514 8.82 13.08 -9.56
C LYS A 514 9.57 12.69 -10.84
N LEU A 515 8.85 12.63 -11.96
CA LEU A 515 9.42 12.29 -13.27
C LEU A 515 10.38 13.38 -13.77
N LEU A 516 9.98 14.64 -13.68
CA LEU A 516 10.86 15.76 -14.02
C LEU A 516 12.06 15.85 -13.08
N SER A 517 11.86 15.63 -11.78
CA SER A 517 12.94 15.64 -10.78
C SER A 517 14.00 14.58 -11.11
N HIS A 518 13.58 13.37 -11.48
CA HIS A 518 14.50 12.33 -11.93
C HIS A 518 15.31 12.76 -13.16
N CYS A 519 14.65 13.31 -14.19
CA CYS A 519 15.34 13.78 -15.39
C CYS A 519 16.33 14.91 -15.10
N LEU A 520 16.01 15.82 -14.17
CA LEU A 520 16.95 16.85 -13.70
C LEU A 520 18.18 16.24 -13.04
N LEU A 521 18.02 15.23 -12.18
CA LEU A 521 19.16 14.54 -11.55
C LEU A 521 20.06 13.85 -12.58
N VAL A 522 19.47 13.21 -13.59
CA VAL A 522 20.22 12.60 -14.70
C VAL A 522 20.96 13.66 -15.50
N THR A 523 20.33 14.78 -15.87
CA THR A 523 21.00 15.88 -16.57
C THR A 523 22.16 16.45 -15.77
N LEU A 524 21.99 16.68 -14.46
CA LEU A 524 23.09 17.19 -13.61
C LEU A 524 24.24 16.17 -13.48
N ALA A 525 23.94 14.87 -13.40
CA ALA A 525 24.94 13.82 -13.38
C ALA A 525 25.82 13.80 -14.63
N LEU A 526 25.23 14.05 -15.81
CA LEU A 526 25.95 14.10 -17.10
C LEU A 526 26.92 15.27 -17.20
N HIS A 527 26.48 16.44 -16.74
CA HIS A 527 27.22 17.69 -16.91
C HIS A 527 28.21 17.96 -15.80
N LEU A 528 28.06 17.31 -14.63
CA LEU A 528 28.91 17.51 -13.45
C LEU A 528 29.48 16.17 -12.92
N PRO A 529 30.02 15.26 -13.76
CA PRO A 529 30.32 13.89 -13.36
C PRO A 529 31.34 13.77 -12.22
N ALA A 530 32.34 14.66 -12.17
CA ALA A 530 33.33 14.69 -11.08
C ALA A 530 32.75 15.19 -9.74
N ASP A 531 31.68 15.98 -9.80
CA ASP A 531 31.10 16.67 -8.64
C ASP A 531 29.80 16.03 -8.15
N PHE A 532 29.16 15.21 -8.99
CA PHE A 532 27.88 14.58 -8.71
C PHE A 532 28.03 13.33 -7.83
N THR A 533 28.70 13.47 -6.69
CA THR A 533 28.97 12.37 -5.74
C THR A 533 27.68 11.78 -5.15
N PRO A 534 27.72 10.59 -4.50
CA PRO A 534 26.55 10.01 -3.85
C PRO A 534 25.86 10.91 -2.81
N SER A 535 26.62 11.69 -2.04
CA SER A 535 26.05 12.63 -1.06
C SER A 535 25.42 13.86 -1.72
N VAL A 536 26.00 14.36 -2.80
CA VAL A 536 25.44 15.46 -3.62
C VAL A 536 24.15 15.00 -4.30
N HIS A 537 24.13 13.80 -4.88
CA HIS A 537 22.92 13.21 -5.45
C HIS A 537 21.80 13.12 -4.42
N ALA A 538 22.07 12.56 -3.24
CA ALA A 538 21.10 12.48 -2.16
C ALA A 538 20.54 13.87 -1.82
N SER A 539 21.41 14.87 -1.65
CA SER A 539 21.03 16.26 -1.31
C SER A 539 20.13 16.90 -2.37
N LEU A 540 20.42 16.68 -3.65
CA LEU A 540 19.62 17.21 -4.77
C LEU A 540 18.27 16.51 -4.90
N ASP A 541 18.21 15.19 -4.69
CA ASP A 541 16.96 14.44 -4.65
C ASP A 541 16.05 14.98 -3.52
N LYS A 542 16.63 15.25 -2.33
CA LYS A 542 15.92 15.92 -1.22
C LYS A 542 15.35 17.28 -1.61
N PHE A 543 16.17 18.10 -2.26
CA PHE A 543 15.78 19.44 -2.65
C PHE A 543 14.64 19.42 -3.67
N LEU A 544 14.74 18.58 -4.71
CA LEU A 544 13.72 18.47 -5.75
C LEU A 544 12.40 17.87 -5.22
N ALA A 545 12.48 16.91 -4.28
CA ALA A 545 11.31 16.40 -3.58
C ALA A 545 10.62 17.47 -2.72
N SER A 546 11.41 18.33 -2.06
CA SER A 546 10.90 19.46 -1.26
C SER A 546 10.20 20.50 -2.14
N VAL A 547 10.82 20.87 -3.27
CA VAL A 547 10.21 21.76 -4.29
C VAL A 547 8.90 21.17 -4.80
N SER A 548 8.87 19.88 -5.16
CA SER A 548 7.67 19.19 -5.63
C SER A 548 6.54 19.19 -4.59
N THR A 549 6.88 19.02 -3.31
CA THR A 549 5.93 19.08 -2.19
C THR A 549 5.32 20.48 -2.06
N VAL A 550 6.13 21.52 -2.19
CA VAL A 550 5.66 22.92 -2.14
C VAL A 550 4.73 23.23 -3.31
N LEU A 551 5.07 22.82 -4.52
CA LEU A 551 4.27 23.08 -5.73
C LEU A 551 2.90 22.37 -5.73
N THR A 552 2.77 21.29 -4.96
CA THR A 552 1.53 20.48 -4.88
C THR A 552 0.69 20.74 -3.62
N SER A 553 1.14 21.65 -2.74
CA SER A 553 0.53 21.91 -1.44
C SER A 553 -0.93 22.43 -1.48
N LYS A 554 -1.38 23.01 -2.60
CA LYS A 554 -2.67 23.73 -2.72
C LYS A 554 -3.81 22.97 -3.47
N TYR A 555 -3.74 21.64 -3.66
CA TYR A 555 -4.75 20.80 -4.38
C TYR A 555 -5.98 20.36 -3.48
N PRO A 556 -7.24 20.20 -4.00
CA PRO A 556 -8.50 19.91 -3.21
C PRO A 556 -8.88 18.42 -2.87
N ARG A 557 -9.85 18.12 -1.93
CA ARG A 557 -10.26 16.75 -1.37
C ARG A 557 -11.81 16.48 -1.15
N GLY A 558 -12.32 15.20 -1.14
CA GLY A 558 -13.77 14.74 -1.09
C GLY A 558 -14.32 13.97 0.19
N ARG A 559 -15.65 13.64 0.34
CA ARG A 559 -16.42 13.36 1.64
C ARG A 559 -17.67 12.37 1.60
N ALA A 560 -18.03 11.55 2.65
CA ALA A 560 -19.38 10.85 2.89
C ALA A 560 -19.67 10.13 4.29
N GLY A 561 -20.95 9.90 4.76
CA GLY A 561 -21.41 8.95 5.88
C GLY A 561 -22.89 9.04 6.49
N SER A 562 -23.56 7.92 6.94
CA SER A 562 -24.87 7.76 7.74
C SER A 562 -25.15 6.32 8.38
N THR A 563 -25.97 6.15 9.46
CA THR A 563 -26.16 5.01 10.47
C THR A 563 -27.20 3.84 10.17
N MET A 564 -27.13 2.63 10.81
CA MET A 564 -27.80 1.32 10.44
C MET A 564 -28.63 0.58 11.57
N VAL A 565 -29.77 -0.10 11.25
CA VAL A 565 -30.66 -0.94 12.16
C VAL A 565 -31.09 -2.27 11.46
N LEU A 566 -31.35 -3.37 12.20
CA LEU A 566 -31.85 -4.67 11.66
C LEU A 566 -33.38 -4.75 11.51
N GLU A 567 -33.87 -5.16 10.34
CA GLU A 567 -35.30 -5.30 10.04
C GLU A 567 -35.87 -6.66 10.50
N ALA A 568 -37.21 -6.76 10.63
CA ALA A 568 -37.87 -8.01 11.04
C ALA A 568 -37.60 -9.21 10.11
N ALA A 569 -37.48 -8.95 8.81
CA ALA A 569 -37.11 -9.96 7.82
C ALA A 569 -35.66 -10.46 8.00
N ASP A 570 -34.73 -9.54 8.33
CA ASP A 570 -33.33 -9.90 8.59
C ASP A 570 -33.25 -10.83 9.83
N ARG A 571 -34.01 -10.52 10.89
CA ARG A 571 -34.09 -11.35 12.11
C ARG A 571 -34.65 -12.75 11.84
N ALA A 572 -35.71 -12.86 11.02
CA ALA A 572 -36.29 -14.15 10.66
C ALA A 572 -35.30 -15.02 9.86
N ALA A 573 -34.58 -14.42 8.91
CA ALA A 573 -33.57 -15.11 8.11
C ALA A 573 -32.41 -15.64 8.96
N VAL A 574 -31.92 -14.84 9.92
CA VAL A 574 -30.84 -15.24 10.83
C VAL A 574 -31.28 -16.39 11.74
N ARG A 575 -32.49 -16.34 12.31
CA ARG A 575 -33.04 -17.44 13.14
C ARG A 575 -33.21 -18.72 12.34
N ALA A 576 -33.73 -18.63 11.11
CA ALA A 576 -33.89 -19.79 10.24
C ALA A 576 -32.55 -20.44 9.87
N LEU A 577 -31.53 -19.62 9.60
CA LEU A 577 -30.17 -20.13 9.38
C LEU A 577 -29.64 -20.82 10.63
N TRP A 578 -29.76 -20.22 11.82
CA TRP A 578 -29.24 -20.81 13.05
C TRP A 578 -29.89 -22.15 13.41
N LEU A 579 -31.20 -22.28 13.20
CA LEU A 579 -31.93 -23.55 13.29
C LEU A 579 -31.36 -24.62 12.34
N LYS A 580 -30.99 -24.21 11.12
CA LYS A 580 -30.43 -25.10 10.10
C LYS A 580 -28.97 -25.48 10.37
N LEU A 581 -28.19 -24.60 10.98
CA LEU A 581 -26.82 -24.90 11.39
C LEU A 581 -26.78 -25.92 12.54
N GLY A 582 -27.74 -25.86 13.47
CA GLY A 582 -27.87 -26.82 14.57
C GLY A 582 -26.57 -26.98 15.37
N SER A 583 -26.15 -28.22 15.64
CA SER A 583 -24.90 -28.49 16.36
C SER A 583 -23.62 -28.16 15.56
N ASN A 584 -23.72 -27.77 14.30
CA ASN A 584 -22.56 -27.51 13.43
C ASN A 584 -22.01 -26.09 13.56
N VAL A 585 -22.67 -25.18 14.30
CA VAL A 585 -22.19 -23.78 14.47
C VAL A 585 -20.74 -23.76 14.95
N GLY A 586 -20.39 -24.59 15.95
CA GLY A 586 -19.02 -24.74 16.47
C GLY A 586 -18.00 -25.24 15.46
N ILE A 587 -18.42 -26.10 14.53
CA ILE A 587 -17.56 -26.61 13.46
C ILE A 587 -17.23 -25.48 12.48
N TYR A 588 -18.23 -24.69 12.08
CA TYR A 588 -18.04 -23.61 11.11
C TYR A 588 -17.34 -22.39 11.67
N THR A 589 -17.56 -22.03 12.95
CA THR A 589 -16.79 -20.96 13.59
C THR A 589 -15.33 -21.35 13.81
N THR A 590 -15.07 -22.61 14.16
CA THR A 590 -13.71 -23.15 14.19
C THR A 590 -13.09 -23.00 12.81
N GLU A 591 -13.74 -23.50 11.76
CA GLU A 591 -13.20 -23.44 10.42
C GLU A 591 -12.96 -21.99 9.92
N ALA A 592 -13.79 -21.03 10.32
CA ALA A 592 -13.59 -19.61 10.03
C ALA A 592 -12.38 -19.02 10.78
N LEU A 593 -12.17 -19.39 12.05
CA LEU A 593 -10.97 -18.99 12.82
C LEU A 593 -9.70 -19.65 12.28
N GLU A 594 -9.81 -20.90 11.86
CA GLU A 594 -8.73 -21.62 11.20
C GLU A 594 -8.31 -20.87 9.91
N ARG A 595 -9.26 -20.35 9.12
CA ARG A 595 -8.91 -19.48 7.98
C ARG A 595 -8.14 -18.22 8.34
N CYS A 596 -8.26 -17.73 9.57
CA CYS A 596 -7.55 -16.55 10.06
C CYS A 596 -6.11 -16.83 10.55
N ALA A 597 -5.62 -18.08 10.63
CA ALA A 597 -4.43 -18.36 11.45
C ALA A 597 -3.48 -19.50 10.99
N GLN A 598 -2.47 -19.29 10.11
CA GLN A 598 -1.22 -20.12 10.17
C GLN A 598 0.09 -19.60 9.50
N ALA A 599 1.24 -19.98 10.08
CA ALA A 599 2.65 -19.68 9.70
C ALA A 599 3.23 -20.63 8.63
N PRO A 600 4.32 -20.28 7.91
CA PRO A 600 4.93 -21.13 6.89
C PRO A 600 5.98 -22.10 7.46
N GLY A 601 5.78 -23.42 7.25
CA GLY A 601 6.81 -24.43 7.45
C GLY A 601 6.28 -25.83 7.83
N SER A 602 5.91 -26.65 6.84
CA SER A 602 5.91 -28.13 6.90
C SER A 602 5.75 -28.73 5.49
N PRO A 603 6.29 -29.93 5.21
CA PRO A 603 6.63 -30.36 3.86
C PRO A 603 5.43 -30.83 3.03
N ALA A 604 5.47 -30.52 1.74
CA ALA A 604 4.54 -31.02 0.74
C ALA A 604 4.77 -32.51 0.43
N PHE A 605 3.69 -33.28 0.27
CA PHE A 605 3.72 -34.60 -0.37
C PHE A 605 3.01 -34.56 -1.73
N SER A 606 3.62 -35.25 -2.70
CA SER A 606 3.35 -35.30 -4.14
C SER A 606 2.02 -36.00 -4.55
N PRO A 607 1.57 -35.86 -5.81
CA PRO A 607 0.19 -36.08 -6.25
C PRO A 607 -0.06 -37.49 -6.79
N LEU A 608 -1.31 -37.99 -6.73
CA LEU A 608 -1.83 -39.03 -7.63
C LEU A 608 -3.35 -39.25 -7.47
N GLY A 609 -4.07 -39.34 -8.60
CA GLY A 609 -5.30 -40.15 -8.72
C GLY A 609 -6.53 -39.45 -9.31
N LYS A 610 -6.81 -39.70 -10.59
CA LYS A 610 -8.10 -39.42 -11.27
C LYS A 610 -9.26 -40.23 -10.65
N ALA A 611 -10.48 -39.65 -10.59
CA ALA A 611 -11.73 -40.17 -11.18
C ALA A 611 -13.03 -39.87 -10.39
N SER A 612 -13.99 -39.31 -11.14
CA SER A 612 -15.47 -39.36 -11.11
C SER A 612 -16.30 -39.88 -9.91
N SER A 613 -17.45 -39.19 -9.77
CA SER A 613 -18.84 -39.67 -9.53
C SER A 613 -19.47 -39.57 -8.12
N PHE A 614 -20.59 -38.84 -8.13
CA PHE A 614 -21.84 -38.90 -7.33
C PHE A 614 -21.85 -39.44 -5.87
N LEU A 615 -22.43 -38.61 -4.99
CA LEU A 615 -23.00 -38.89 -3.65
C LEU A 615 -23.99 -40.09 -3.67
N PRO A 616 -24.36 -40.74 -2.52
CA PRO A 616 -24.32 -40.23 -1.14
C PRO A 616 -23.86 -41.24 -0.04
N SER A 617 -23.22 -40.75 1.03
CA SER A 617 -23.45 -41.27 2.39
C SER A 617 -22.83 -40.35 3.44
N LEU A 618 -23.69 -39.80 4.29
CA LEU A 618 -23.33 -39.15 5.55
C LEU A 618 -22.84 -40.24 6.50
N THR A 619 -21.53 -40.37 6.65
CA THR A 619 -20.83 -40.60 7.94
C THR A 619 -19.33 -40.74 7.68
N ARG A 620 -18.55 -39.87 8.33
CA ARG A 620 -17.11 -40.03 8.58
C ARG A 620 -16.17 -39.98 7.35
N ARG A 621 -15.97 -38.79 6.77
CA ARG A 621 -14.71 -38.41 6.08
C ARG A 621 -14.37 -36.93 6.34
N SER A 622 -13.66 -36.69 7.43
CA SER A 622 -12.93 -35.45 7.70
C SER A 622 -11.54 -35.58 7.07
N SER A 623 -11.34 -35.03 5.87
CA SER A 623 -10.02 -34.97 5.24
C SER A 623 -9.65 -33.52 4.92
N CYS A 624 -8.54 -33.09 5.52
CA CYS A 624 -7.66 -31.94 5.24
C CYS A 624 -8.29 -30.58 4.92
N ARG A 625 -8.33 -29.68 5.92
CA ARG A 625 -8.55 -28.23 5.74
C ARG A 625 -7.39 -27.48 6.41
N THR A 626 -6.71 -26.59 5.67
CA THR A 626 -5.65 -25.75 6.26
C THR A 626 -5.60 -24.28 5.78
N PHE A 627 -6.02 -23.35 6.67
CA PHE A 627 -5.54 -22.02 7.12
C PHE A 627 -4.62 -21.10 6.27
N LEU A 628 -5.02 -19.90 5.77
CA LEU A 628 -4.06 -18.85 5.28
C LEU A 628 -4.51 -17.35 5.11
N ALA A 629 -5.76 -16.92 5.32
CA ALA A 629 -6.25 -15.66 4.71
C ALA A 629 -5.68 -14.34 5.30
N PHE A 630 -5.49 -14.25 6.63
CA PHE A 630 -5.13 -12.98 7.28
C PHE A 630 -4.01 -13.17 8.32
N PRO A 631 -2.73 -13.10 7.94
CA PRO A 631 -1.62 -13.36 8.88
C PRO A 631 -1.58 -12.43 10.11
N SER A 632 -2.16 -11.23 10.03
CA SER A 632 -2.19 -10.25 11.12
C SER A 632 -3.04 -10.67 12.32
N THR A 633 -4.11 -11.45 12.11
CA THR A 633 -5.02 -11.89 13.19
C THR A 633 -4.38 -12.89 14.16
N LYS A 634 -3.25 -13.51 13.79
CA LYS A 634 -2.51 -14.46 14.64
C LYS A 634 -1.96 -13.85 15.92
N THR A 635 -1.70 -12.54 15.91
CA THR A 635 -1.12 -11.82 17.04
C THR A 635 -1.98 -11.95 18.31
N TYR A 636 -3.28 -12.18 18.18
CA TYR A 636 -4.21 -12.41 19.30
C TYR A 636 -4.18 -13.84 19.86
N PHE A 637 -3.54 -14.78 19.18
CA PHE A 637 -3.59 -16.21 19.48
C PHE A 637 -2.21 -16.84 19.67
N LEU A 638 -1.17 -16.05 19.96
CA LEU A 638 0.22 -16.54 20.18
C LEU A 638 0.35 -17.61 21.27
N HIS A 639 -0.64 -17.71 22.16
CA HIS A 639 -0.71 -18.67 23.26
C HIS A 639 -1.43 -19.99 22.88
N LEU A 640 -2.00 -20.08 21.68
CA LEU A 640 -2.67 -21.27 21.17
C LEU A 640 -1.76 -21.99 20.16
N ASP A 641 -1.81 -23.31 20.17
CA ASP A 641 -1.39 -24.14 19.05
C ASP A 641 -2.36 -23.90 17.88
N LEU A 642 -1.86 -23.27 16.83
CA LEU A 642 -2.62 -22.93 15.63
C LEU A 642 -2.44 -23.97 14.53
N SER A 643 -1.84 -25.14 14.82
CA SER A 643 -1.66 -26.23 13.87
C SER A 643 -3.01 -26.79 13.36
N PRO A 644 -3.05 -27.41 12.17
CA PRO A 644 -4.31 -27.88 11.60
C PRO A 644 -4.95 -28.96 12.47
N GLY A 645 -6.23 -28.76 12.82
CA GLY A 645 -6.95 -29.69 13.69
C GLY A 645 -6.62 -29.57 15.18
N SER A 646 -5.96 -28.48 15.60
CA SER A 646 -5.68 -28.17 17.00
C SER A 646 -6.94 -28.23 17.87
N ALA A 647 -6.83 -28.98 18.98
CA ALA A 647 -7.90 -29.04 19.98
C ALA A 647 -8.15 -27.68 20.64
N GLN A 648 -7.13 -26.81 20.70
CA GLN A 648 -7.24 -25.48 21.28
C GLN A 648 -8.00 -24.52 20.37
N VAL A 649 -7.79 -24.60 19.05
CA VAL A 649 -8.57 -23.82 18.07
C VAL A 649 -10.02 -24.30 18.03
N ARG A 650 -10.27 -25.61 18.07
CA ARG A 650 -11.64 -26.16 18.21
C ARG A 650 -12.35 -25.66 19.46
N ALA A 651 -11.67 -25.67 20.61
CA ALA A 651 -12.25 -25.18 21.86
C ALA A 651 -12.56 -23.68 21.82
N HIS A 652 -11.71 -22.88 21.14
CA HIS A 652 -11.97 -21.45 20.97
C HIS A 652 -13.10 -21.19 19.97
N GLY A 653 -13.16 -21.93 18.86
CA GLY A 653 -14.24 -21.85 17.89
C GLY A 653 -15.59 -22.19 18.48
N GLN A 654 -15.66 -23.16 19.39
CA GLN A 654 -16.89 -23.43 20.14
C GLN A 654 -17.33 -22.23 20.99
N LYS A 655 -16.43 -21.55 21.69
CA LYS A 655 -16.76 -20.33 22.46
C LYS A 655 -17.31 -19.20 21.59
N VAL A 656 -16.76 -19.04 20.38
CA VAL A 656 -17.27 -18.07 19.41
C VAL A 656 -18.66 -18.48 18.89
N ALA A 657 -18.91 -19.77 18.66
CA ALA A 657 -20.23 -20.27 18.30
C ALA A 657 -21.27 -20.06 19.38
N ASP A 658 -20.91 -20.30 20.65
CA ASP A 658 -21.81 -20.10 21.79
C ASP A 658 -22.18 -18.60 21.92
N ALA A 659 -21.21 -17.71 21.72
CA ALA A 659 -21.41 -16.26 21.71
C ALA A 659 -22.34 -15.79 20.58
N LEU A 660 -22.15 -16.30 19.37
CA LEU A 660 -23.01 -15.97 18.24
C LEU A 660 -24.42 -16.56 18.40
N THR A 661 -24.54 -17.72 19.04
CA THR A 661 -25.85 -18.32 19.39
C THR A 661 -26.59 -17.48 20.41
N LEU A 662 -25.90 -17.03 21.46
CA LEU A 662 -26.45 -16.06 22.42
C LEU A 662 -26.92 -14.77 21.73
N ALA A 663 -26.17 -14.27 20.75
CA ALA A 663 -26.58 -13.10 19.97
C ALA A 663 -27.87 -13.35 19.14
N VAL A 664 -28.02 -14.54 18.55
CA VAL A 664 -29.23 -14.90 17.79
C VAL A 664 -30.46 -15.05 18.69
N ASP A 665 -30.28 -15.56 19.91
CA ASP A 665 -31.36 -15.69 20.88
C ASP A 665 -31.84 -14.32 21.39
N HIS A 666 -30.96 -13.31 21.35
CA HIS A 666 -31.21 -11.95 21.85
C HIS A 666 -31.10 -10.86 20.76
N LEU A 667 -31.58 -11.13 19.54
CA LEU A 667 -31.51 -10.20 18.39
C LEU A 667 -32.10 -8.80 18.62
N GLU A 668 -33.02 -8.66 19.58
CA GLU A 668 -33.66 -7.39 19.90
C GLU A 668 -32.86 -6.54 20.90
N ASP A 669 -31.88 -7.14 21.60
CA ASP A 669 -31.04 -6.46 22.60
C ASP A 669 -29.62 -7.05 22.64
N LEU A 670 -28.93 -6.95 21.51
CA LEU A 670 -27.53 -7.38 21.38
C LEU A 670 -26.58 -6.67 22.36
N PRO A 671 -26.69 -5.35 22.63
CA PRO A 671 -25.78 -4.66 23.54
C PRO A 671 -25.83 -5.21 24.97
N SER A 672 -27.02 -5.55 25.48
CA SER A 672 -27.14 -6.15 26.82
C SER A 672 -26.66 -7.60 26.82
N ALA A 673 -27.10 -8.40 25.84
CA ALA A 673 -26.76 -9.83 25.76
C ALA A 673 -25.26 -10.09 25.59
N LEU A 674 -24.56 -9.23 24.85
CA LEU A 674 -23.13 -9.35 24.60
C LEU A 674 -22.27 -8.48 25.53
N SER A 675 -22.86 -7.83 26.55
CA SER A 675 -22.15 -6.91 27.44
C SER A 675 -20.91 -7.51 28.08
N ALA A 676 -20.98 -8.72 28.64
CA ALA A 676 -19.81 -9.38 29.25
C ALA A 676 -18.70 -9.70 28.22
N LEU A 677 -19.08 -10.07 27.00
CA LEU A 677 -18.12 -10.29 25.90
C LEU A 677 -17.53 -8.99 25.38
N ARG A 678 -18.32 -7.91 25.33
CA ARG A 678 -17.85 -6.56 25.03
C ARG A 678 -16.80 -6.13 26.05
N GLU A 679 -17.08 -6.25 27.36
CA GLU A 679 -16.10 -5.90 28.39
C GLU A 679 -14.81 -6.73 28.27
N LEU A 680 -14.94 -8.03 27.97
CA LEU A 680 -13.80 -8.91 27.74
C LEU A 680 -12.97 -8.47 26.53
N HIS A 681 -13.60 -8.17 25.39
CA HIS A 681 -12.90 -7.75 24.18
C HIS A 681 -12.35 -6.33 24.26
N ALA A 682 -13.07 -5.41 24.89
CA ALA A 682 -12.68 -4.01 25.01
C ALA A 682 -11.54 -3.80 26.03
N HIS A 683 -11.60 -4.49 27.18
CA HIS A 683 -10.68 -4.18 28.29
C HIS A 683 -9.57 -5.21 28.48
N LYS A 684 -9.84 -6.49 28.22
CA LYS A 684 -8.86 -7.58 28.46
C LYS A 684 -8.17 -8.05 27.18
N LEU A 685 -8.94 -8.48 26.18
CA LEU A 685 -8.37 -9.04 24.94
C LEU A 685 -7.89 -7.96 23.97
N ARG A 686 -8.51 -6.77 24.00
CA ARG A 686 -8.16 -5.58 23.20
C ARG A 686 -7.97 -5.90 21.72
N VAL A 687 -8.90 -6.68 21.17
CA VAL A 687 -8.90 -7.06 19.76
C VAL A 687 -9.22 -5.83 18.91
N ASP A 688 -8.38 -5.49 17.92
CA ASP A 688 -8.64 -4.35 17.06
C ASP A 688 -9.93 -4.60 16.26
N PRO A 689 -10.87 -3.63 16.22
CA PRO A 689 -12.17 -3.75 15.57
C PRO A 689 -12.11 -4.27 14.12
N VAL A 690 -11.05 -3.99 13.37
CA VAL A 690 -10.86 -4.47 11.98
C VAL A 690 -10.84 -6.01 11.91
N ASN A 691 -10.34 -6.68 12.95
CA ASN A 691 -10.22 -8.13 12.96
C ASN A 691 -11.56 -8.84 13.12
N PHE A 692 -12.57 -8.16 13.68
CA PHE A 692 -13.92 -8.70 13.69
C PHE A 692 -14.51 -8.72 12.27
N GLN A 693 -14.22 -7.70 11.46
CA GLN A 693 -14.62 -7.68 10.04
C GLN A 693 -13.94 -8.80 9.25
N LEU A 694 -12.67 -9.09 9.54
CA LEU A 694 -11.95 -10.24 8.94
C LEU A 694 -12.57 -11.58 9.35
N LEU A 695 -12.93 -11.75 10.63
CA LEU A 695 -13.62 -12.95 11.10
C LEU A 695 -15.01 -13.10 10.48
N VAL A 696 -15.76 -12.00 10.34
CA VAL A 696 -17.06 -11.97 9.66
C VAL A 696 -16.91 -12.39 8.20
N HIS A 697 -15.93 -11.87 7.48
CA HIS A 697 -15.62 -12.30 6.13
C HIS A 697 -15.35 -13.82 6.08
N CYS A 698 -14.50 -14.34 6.96
CA CYS A 698 -14.21 -15.77 7.05
C CYS A 698 -15.45 -16.62 7.39
N LEU A 699 -16.34 -16.14 8.25
CA LEU A 699 -17.61 -16.82 8.57
C LEU A 699 -18.55 -16.86 7.37
N LEU A 700 -18.71 -15.74 6.65
CA LEU A 700 -19.53 -15.67 5.43
C LEU A 700 -18.99 -16.63 4.35
N VAL A 701 -17.68 -16.65 4.14
CA VAL A 701 -17.01 -17.57 3.20
C VAL A 701 -17.20 -19.03 3.62
N THR A 702 -17.07 -19.33 4.92
CA THR A 702 -17.26 -20.67 5.45
C THR A 702 -18.69 -21.16 5.21
N LEU A 703 -19.67 -20.33 5.54
CA LEU A 703 -21.09 -20.68 5.39
C LEU A 703 -21.49 -20.80 3.91
N ALA A 704 -20.98 -19.93 3.04
CA ALA A 704 -21.20 -20.02 1.60
C ALA A 704 -20.71 -21.35 1.01
N ARG A 705 -19.57 -21.87 1.48
CA ARG A 705 -19.01 -23.15 1.02
C ARG A 705 -19.82 -24.37 1.45
N HIS A 706 -20.41 -24.32 2.64
CA HIS A 706 -21.16 -25.46 3.20
C HIS A 706 -22.64 -25.45 2.82
N TYR A 707 -23.17 -24.30 2.39
CA TYR A 707 -24.58 -24.13 2.02
C TYR A 707 -24.74 -23.46 0.64
N PRO A 708 -24.10 -23.98 -0.43
CA PRO A 708 -24.04 -23.31 -1.74
C PRO A 708 -25.40 -23.10 -2.42
N GLY A 709 -26.45 -23.84 -2.02
CA GLY A 709 -27.82 -23.67 -2.52
C GLY A 709 -28.74 -22.82 -1.62
N ASP A 710 -28.38 -22.61 -0.36
CA ASP A 710 -29.19 -21.90 0.62
C ASP A 710 -28.62 -20.53 1.00
N PHE A 711 -27.34 -20.27 0.70
CA PHE A 711 -26.64 -19.02 1.00
C PHE A 711 -26.92 -17.93 -0.04
N SER A 712 -28.21 -17.63 -0.22
CA SER A 712 -28.70 -16.63 -1.16
C SER A 712 -28.16 -15.22 -0.87
N PRO A 713 -28.17 -14.29 -1.85
CA PRO A 713 -27.80 -12.89 -1.61
C PRO A 713 -28.60 -12.22 -0.49
N SER A 714 -29.89 -12.57 -0.34
CA SER A 714 -30.73 -12.05 0.74
C SER A 714 -30.33 -12.59 2.11
N LEU A 715 -29.95 -13.87 2.19
CA LEU A 715 -29.43 -14.46 3.42
C LEU A 715 -28.06 -13.88 3.77
N GLN A 716 -27.16 -13.71 2.80
CA GLN A 716 -25.87 -13.05 3.03
C GLN A 716 -26.06 -11.61 3.52
N ALA A 717 -26.95 -10.82 2.92
CA ALA A 717 -27.21 -9.45 3.35
C ALA A 717 -27.75 -9.41 4.79
N SER A 718 -28.72 -10.27 5.11
CA SER A 718 -29.29 -10.40 6.46
C SER A 718 -28.21 -10.78 7.49
N LEU A 719 -27.36 -11.74 7.14
CA LEU A 719 -26.28 -12.23 8.00
C LEU A 719 -25.16 -11.20 8.15
N ASN A 720 -24.81 -10.47 7.09
CA ASN A 720 -23.79 -9.42 7.14
C ASN A 720 -24.26 -8.24 8.01
N LYS A 721 -25.53 -7.83 7.90
CA LYS A 721 -26.11 -6.83 8.80
C LYS A 721 -26.11 -7.33 10.24
N PHE A 722 -26.50 -8.59 10.48
CA PHE A 722 -26.50 -9.17 11.82
C PHE A 722 -25.11 -9.18 12.43
N LEU A 723 -24.11 -9.67 11.69
CA LEU A 723 -22.73 -9.72 12.14
C LEU A 723 -22.15 -8.31 12.32
N SER A 724 -22.52 -7.34 11.48
CA SER A 724 -22.16 -5.92 11.67
C SER A 724 -22.78 -5.33 12.93
N HIS A 725 -24.01 -5.74 13.28
CA HIS A 725 -24.68 -5.33 14.49
C HIS A 725 -24.09 -6.00 15.74
N VAL A 726 -23.68 -7.27 15.64
CA VAL A 726 -22.88 -7.97 16.66
C VAL A 726 -21.53 -7.28 16.87
N ILE A 727 -20.85 -6.88 15.80
CA ILE A 727 -19.62 -6.09 15.88
C ILE A 727 -19.90 -4.75 16.57
N SER A 728 -20.97 -4.06 16.19
CA SER A 728 -21.34 -2.79 16.83
C SER A 728 -21.69 -2.99 18.32
N ALA A 729 -22.22 -4.14 18.72
CA ALA A 729 -22.47 -4.46 20.13
C ALA A 729 -21.20 -4.83 20.90
N LEU A 730 -20.24 -5.53 20.27
CA LEU A 730 -18.96 -5.93 20.86
C LEU A 730 -17.90 -4.82 20.84
N ALA A 731 -18.01 -3.91 19.87
CA ALA A 731 -17.06 -2.86 19.53
C ALA A 731 -17.81 -1.67 18.87
N PRO A 732 -18.57 -0.86 19.62
CA PRO A 732 -19.45 0.21 19.10
C PRO A 732 -18.77 1.33 18.29
N ASN A 733 -17.44 1.33 18.22
CA ASN A 733 -16.64 2.33 17.49
C ASN A 733 -16.17 1.83 16.10
N CYS A 734 -16.85 0.83 15.53
CA CYS A 734 -16.42 0.12 14.31
C CYS A 734 -17.26 0.48 13.07
N HIS A 735 -17.14 1.70 12.56
CA HIS A 735 -17.65 2.11 11.24
C HIS A 735 -16.66 3.01 10.50
#